data_AF-A0A7J6MER2-F1
#
_entry.id   AF-A0A7J6MER2-F1
#
_cell.length_a   1.000
_cell.length_b   1.000
_cell.length_c   1.000
_cell.angle_alpha   90.00
_cell.angle_beta   90.00
_cell.angle_gamma   90.00
#
_symmetry.space_group_name_H-M   'P 1'
#
loop_
_entity.id
_entity.type
_entity.pdbx_description
1 polymer ?
#
loop_
_entity_poly.entity_id
_entity_poly.type
_entity_poly.pdbx_seq_one_letter_code
_entity_poly.pdbx_strand_id
1 'polypeptide(L)'
;MLHDIPNLPPTLSVAKLLEELKGSVDKLHVAMLMRELSRIVRRSAEQEGDATLVVDVILQHALSKYPYASEVAVPVCEIFRHYALIPTMRIFFIETAVDAPYISVLIRLASGNMAFPHKADARLVTEVVAFLANLSSGSTYCDIGTWTALDFGARDLARRALKVFPADLAVHEQCNRLLKVSSMAMTSHRRFSTRGNLPLDRVRNIGISAHVDSGKTTLTERVLFYTGRIEDIHEIQGSDGVGCKMDHMELEREKGITITSAATYCQWTTKDKDDYHINIIDTPGHVDFTFEVERSLRVLDGAVMVVCAIGCVQSQTVTVDRQMQRYEVPRIIFINKLDRYGSEPYTALKQLKTKLGLCAALTQVPLGAEDKFAGVVDVIRREAHHFEGYKGLSWNTHEVPSKLVEQVEETRKTLVELMADLDDDLAESFLVDENVPADELERAIRRQTIARKFCPVLLGSAYKNKGVQPLLDAVCKYLPSPGDRTYSGYDQSRNGERVEITPDEKKPFLGMAFKSQDLPPNGTLTYMRVYQGSLKKGQSVVDTKTNKRQSLKKLLRLHSSETREVTSAGPGDIVACTGLDVFSGVTCTDGKINWTMSPLHIPAPVVSLSISPASREDSTKMAKALARFKREDPTFIVSTDPGTKETIVSGMGELHLFIYAERIRREYNANVTTGEPRVNFRETINERVPFDYTHKRQSGGRGQYGKVTGYFEPLSYDEVQEILTKYQGEITPMNASKYLTIFQNNIRGNEIPKNFIAYIEKGFRECLEEGPLTGSAVCNLRIVLEGGKHHEVDSSEVAFKAAAQGAFEQAFYGGSPTILQPVMNVEVTVPTDKTGSLMSGITVRKGLVTGSEALTDLDTLVRAKVPLRNMFGFTTELRSITQGHGEWAMDFHAYEEMPADDQESVKKQYVQRRAREKKLEE
;
A
#
# COMPACT_ATOMS: atom_id res chain seq x y z
N MET A 1 38.12 -38.86 -21.44
CA MET A 1 39.06 -38.32 -22.44
C MET A 1 40.27 -37.66 -21.81
N LEU A 2 40.13 -36.55 -21.06
CA LEU A 2 41.29 -35.88 -20.42
C LEU A 2 41.96 -36.65 -19.27
N HIS A 3 41.28 -37.64 -18.67
CA HIS A 3 41.81 -38.42 -17.55
C HIS A 3 42.64 -39.65 -17.98
N ASP A 4 42.67 -40.02 -19.27
CA ASP A 4 43.21 -41.32 -19.73
C ASP A 4 44.54 -41.21 -20.51
N ILE A 5 45.29 -40.11 -20.41
CA ILE A 5 46.59 -39.96 -21.10
C ILE A 5 47.72 -39.89 -20.06
N PRO A 6 48.24 -41.01 -19.54
CA PRO A 6 49.46 -41.03 -18.77
C PRO A 6 50.64 -41.33 -19.71
N ASN A 7 51.64 -40.42 -19.76
CA ASN A 7 52.97 -40.57 -20.41
C ASN A 7 53.22 -39.88 -21.76
N LEU A 8 52.77 -38.63 -21.95
CA LEU A 8 53.35 -37.72 -22.95
C LEU A 8 53.82 -36.41 -22.29
N PRO A 9 54.90 -35.77 -22.76
CA PRO A 9 55.34 -34.47 -22.25
C PRO A 9 54.21 -33.43 -22.39
N PRO A 10 54.00 -32.57 -21.38
CA PRO A 10 52.80 -31.73 -21.23
C PRO A 10 52.52 -30.83 -22.44
N THR A 11 53.57 -30.36 -23.12
CA THR A 11 53.49 -29.52 -24.32
C THR A 11 52.83 -30.21 -25.51
N LEU A 12 53.04 -31.52 -25.70
CA LEU A 12 52.45 -32.28 -26.81
C LEU A 12 50.98 -32.65 -26.54
N SER A 13 50.61 -32.81 -25.27
CA SER A 13 49.24 -33.17 -24.86
C SER A 13 48.24 -32.05 -25.11
N VAL A 14 48.64 -30.79 -24.90
CA VAL A 14 47.78 -29.60 -25.05
C VAL A 14 47.52 -29.30 -26.52
N ALA A 15 48.53 -29.41 -27.39
CA ALA A 15 48.38 -29.17 -28.83
C ALA A 15 47.40 -30.15 -29.49
N LYS A 16 47.46 -31.43 -29.12
CA LYS A 16 46.56 -32.48 -29.62
C LYS A 16 45.12 -32.31 -29.11
N LEU A 17 44.97 -31.87 -27.86
CA LEU A 17 43.66 -31.58 -27.25
C LEU A 17 42.97 -30.38 -27.90
N LEU A 18 43.74 -29.34 -28.22
CA LEU A 18 43.25 -28.15 -28.92
C LEU A 18 42.86 -28.48 -30.37
N GLU A 19 43.47 -29.50 -30.98
CA GLU A 19 43.13 -29.98 -32.31
C GLU A 19 41.82 -30.77 -32.34
N GLU A 20 41.57 -31.63 -31.37
CA GLU A 20 40.31 -32.38 -31.24
C GLU A 20 39.12 -31.47 -30.88
N LEU A 21 39.36 -30.36 -30.18
CA LEU A 21 38.34 -29.36 -29.82
C LEU A 21 37.97 -28.37 -30.94
N LYS A 22 38.52 -28.53 -32.16
CA LYS A 22 38.29 -27.60 -33.30
C LYS A 22 36.82 -27.50 -33.77
N GLY A 23 35.89 -28.29 -33.23
CA GLY A 23 34.56 -28.49 -33.82
C GLY A 23 33.33 -27.82 -33.20
N SER A 24 33.22 -27.57 -31.89
CA SER A 24 32.00 -26.97 -31.30
C SER A 24 32.10 -26.76 -29.79
N VAL A 25 32.24 -25.52 -29.33
CA VAL A 25 32.24 -25.19 -27.88
C VAL A 25 31.60 -23.81 -27.64
N ASP A 26 30.52 -23.75 -26.85
CA ASP A 26 29.76 -22.53 -26.50
C ASP A 26 30.43 -21.74 -25.33
N LYS A 27 30.08 -20.45 -25.13
CA LYS A 27 30.78 -19.48 -24.24
C LYS A 27 31.07 -19.98 -22.82
N LEU A 28 30.14 -20.71 -22.20
CA LEU A 28 30.29 -21.25 -20.85
C LEU A 28 31.40 -22.31 -20.73
N HIS A 29 31.60 -23.09 -21.80
CA HIS A 29 32.60 -24.15 -21.83
C HIS A 29 34.02 -23.61 -22.02
N VAL A 30 34.18 -22.42 -22.62
CA VAL A 30 35.49 -21.74 -22.73
C VAL A 30 35.99 -21.28 -21.36
N ALA A 31 35.13 -20.74 -20.51
CA ALA A 31 35.49 -20.34 -19.14
C ALA A 31 35.90 -21.53 -18.28
N MET A 32 35.23 -22.68 -18.44
CA MET A 32 35.61 -23.93 -17.76
C MET A 32 36.92 -24.50 -18.31
N LEU A 33 37.13 -24.46 -19.63
CA LEU A 33 38.37 -24.91 -20.27
C LEU A 33 39.58 -24.07 -19.81
N MET A 34 39.42 -22.74 -19.71
CA MET A 34 40.46 -21.83 -19.25
C MET A 34 40.78 -21.98 -17.76
N ARG A 35 39.78 -22.33 -16.93
CA ARG A 35 40.00 -22.71 -15.52
C ARG A 35 40.80 -24.00 -15.39
N GLU A 36 40.55 -25.00 -16.24
CA GLU A 36 41.35 -26.24 -16.19
C GLU A 36 42.74 -26.08 -16.80
N LEU A 37 42.89 -25.30 -17.87
CA LEU A 37 44.21 -24.91 -18.39
C LEU A 37 45.03 -24.17 -17.32
N SER A 38 44.41 -23.26 -16.56
CA SER A 38 45.06 -22.59 -15.43
C SER A 38 45.53 -23.58 -14.35
N ARG A 39 44.74 -24.63 -14.04
CA ARG A 39 45.14 -25.70 -13.10
C ARG A 39 46.27 -26.57 -13.64
N ILE A 40 46.26 -26.89 -14.93
CA ILE A 40 47.31 -27.69 -15.59
C ILE A 40 48.63 -26.91 -15.64
N VAL A 41 48.59 -25.62 -15.99
CA VAL A 41 49.76 -24.71 -15.96
C VAL A 41 50.33 -24.62 -14.55
N ARG A 42 49.46 -24.53 -13.53
CA ARG A 42 49.88 -24.52 -12.12
C ARG A 42 50.61 -25.80 -11.72
N ARG A 43 50.10 -26.98 -12.10
CA ARG A 43 50.75 -28.27 -11.85
C ARG A 43 52.06 -28.45 -12.62
N SER A 44 52.13 -27.98 -13.87
CA SER A 44 53.34 -28.09 -14.70
C SER A 44 54.45 -27.13 -14.23
N ALA A 45 54.07 -25.92 -13.79
CA ALA A 45 54.99 -24.94 -13.21
C ALA A 45 55.62 -25.42 -11.89
N GLU A 46 54.90 -26.23 -11.11
CA GLU A 46 55.41 -26.86 -9.88
C GLU A 46 56.41 -27.99 -10.15
N GLN A 47 56.42 -28.60 -11.34
CA GLN A 47 57.28 -29.74 -11.69
C GLN A 47 58.54 -29.38 -12.50
N GLU A 48 58.48 -28.42 -13.44
CA GLU A 48 59.59 -28.17 -14.40
C GLU A 48 60.15 -26.73 -14.39
N GLY A 49 59.63 -25.83 -13.55
CA GLY A 49 60.27 -24.53 -13.28
C GLY A 49 60.25 -23.47 -14.40
N ASP A 50 59.74 -23.76 -15.60
CA ASP A 50 59.55 -22.75 -16.67
C ASP A 50 58.10 -22.69 -17.16
N ALA A 51 57.33 -21.80 -16.55
CA ALA A 51 55.92 -21.55 -16.89
C ALA A 51 55.75 -20.64 -18.12
N THR A 52 56.84 -20.03 -18.62
CA THR A 52 56.80 -18.92 -19.58
C THR A 52 56.37 -19.39 -20.96
N LEU A 53 56.89 -20.53 -21.41
CA LEU A 53 56.62 -21.08 -22.74
C LEU A 53 55.17 -21.55 -22.92
N VAL A 54 54.56 -22.06 -21.84
CA VAL A 54 53.18 -22.58 -21.86
C VAL A 54 52.17 -21.43 -21.91
N VAL A 55 52.47 -20.33 -21.21
CA VAL A 55 51.64 -19.11 -21.19
C VAL A 55 51.64 -18.41 -22.54
N ASP A 56 52.79 -18.32 -23.22
CA ASP A 56 52.89 -17.70 -24.56
C ASP A 56 52.07 -18.44 -25.63
N VAL A 57 52.07 -19.78 -25.63
CA VAL A 57 51.31 -20.59 -26.59
C VAL A 57 49.79 -20.45 -26.36
N ILE A 58 49.35 -20.40 -25.10
CA ILE A 58 47.93 -20.22 -24.74
C ILE A 58 47.45 -18.81 -25.15
N LEU A 59 48.27 -17.78 -24.92
CA LEU A 59 47.94 -16.39 -25.26
C LEU A 59 47.85 -16.19 -26.78
N GLN A 60 48.80 -16.70 -27.56
CA GLN A 60 48.75 -16.60 -29.03
C GLN A 60 47.51 -17.29 -29.61
N HIS A 61 47.10 -18.44 -29.06
CA HIS A 61 45.93 -19.15 -29.55
C HIS A 61 44.62 -18.46 -29.18
N ALA A 62 44.51 -17.94 -27.95
CA ALA A 62 43.32 -17.21 -27.47
C ALA A 62 43.09 -15.91 -28.25
N LEU A 63 44.16 -15.15 -28.52
CA LEU A 63 44.11 -13.90 -29.29
C LEU A 63 43.69 -14.11 -30.75
N SER A 64 44.01 -15.25 -31.35
CA SER A 64 43.65 -15.54 -32.75
C SER A 64 42.15 -15.85 -32.96
N LYS A 65 41.41 -16.27 -31.92
CA LYS A 65 40.03 -16.75 -32.04
C LYS A 65 38.97 -15.88 -31.34
N TYR A 66 39.32 -15.09 -30.31
CA TYR A 66 38.35 -14.32 -29.52
C TYR A 66 38.81 -12.86 -29.31
N PRO A 67 38.41 -11.92 -30.18
CA PRO A 67 38.88 -10.53 -30.14
C PRO A 67 38.24 -9.64 -29.06
N TYR A 68 37.33 -10.14 -28.22
CA TYR A 68 36.71 -9.38 -27.12
C TYR A 68 37.33 -9.77 -25.77
N ALA A 69 38.17 -8.88 -25.22
CA ALA A 69 39.18 -9.21 -24.21
C ALA A 69 38.75 -9.15 -22.73
N SER A 70 37.53 -8.70 -22.40
CA SER A 70 37.14 -8.45 -20.99
C SER A 70 37.04 -9.72 -20.13
N GLU A 71 36.59 -10.84 -20.71
CA GLU A 71 36.40 -12.11 -19.97
C GLU A 71 37.69 -12.95 -19.84
N VAL A 72 38.72 -12.64 -20.66
CA VAL A 72 40.03 -13.31 -20.64
C VAL A 72 41.04 -12.56 -19.77
N ALA A 73 40.85 -11.25 -19.58
CA ALA A 73 41.78 -10.39 -18.85
C ALA A 73 41.93 -10.75 -17.36
N VAL A 74 40.83 -11.09 -16.68
CA VAL A 74 40.86 -11.32 -15.22
C VAL A 74 41.66 -12.58 -14.84
N PRO A 75 41.45 -13.76 -15.47
CA PRO A 75 42.26 -14.94 -15.20
C PRO A 75 43.74 -14.76 -15.59
N VAL A 76 44.00 -14.05 -16.69
CA VAL A 76 45.37 -13.77 -17.16
C VAL A 76 46.10 -12.84 -16.20
N CYS A 77 45.44 -11.80 -15.70
CA CYS A 77 45.98 -10.92 -14.66
C CYS A 77 46.25 -11.66 -13.35
N GLU A 78 45.43 -12.64 -12.94
CA GLU A 78 45.71 -13.48 -11.76
C GLU A 78 46.96 -14.35 -11.94
N ILE A 79 47.17 -14.93 -13.13
CA ILE A 79 48.37 -15.70 -13.47
C ILE A 79 49.62 -14.81 -13.38
N PHE A 80 49.56 -13.59 -13.94
CA PHE A 80 50.68 -12.64 -13.87
C PHE A 80 50.94 -12.13 -12.44
N ARG A 81 49.90 -11.99 -11.61
CA ARG A 81 49.99 -11.57 -10.20
C ARG A 81 50.76 -12.56 -9.33
N HIS A 82 50.74 -13.85 -9.66
CA HIS A 82 51.41 -14.89 -8.88
C HIS A 82 52.91 -15.06 -9.21
N TYR A 83 53.33 -14.75 -10.45
CA TYR A 83 54.69 -15.08 -10.93
C TYR A 83 55.58 -13.86 -11.29
N ALA A 84 55.12 -12.62 -11.06
CA ALA A 84 55.91 -11.38 -11.23
C ALA A 84 56.56 -11.21 -12.63
N LEU A 85 55.90 -11.69 -13.68
CA LEU A 85 56.36 -11.60 -15.08
C LEU A 85 56.05 -10.23 -15.70
N ILE A 86 56.78 -9.19 -15.26
CA ILE A 86 56.64 -7.80 -15.69
C ILE A 86 56.98 -7.56 -17.19
N PRO A 87 57.99 -8.22 -17.79
CA PRO A 87 58.37 -7.95 -19.19
C PRO A 87 57.29 -8.36 -20.21
N THR A 88 56.57 -9.46 -19.95
CA THR A 88 55.55 -10.01 -20.86
C THR A 88 54.26 -9.19 -20.85
N MET A 89 53.92 -8.58 -19.71
CA MET A 89 52.82 -7.59 -19.63
C MET A 89 53.00 -6.42 -20.59
N ARG A 90 54.25 -6.04 -20.87
CA ARG A 90 54.60 -4.92 -21.74
C ARG A 90 54.20 -5.16 -23.19
N ILE A 91 54.21 -6.41 -23.64
CA ILE A 91 53.84 -6.79 -25.02
C ILE A 91 52.30 -6.88 -25.15
N PHE A 92 51.63 -7.47 -24.16
CA PHE A 92 50.18 -7.70 -24.17
C PHE A 92 49.34 -6.42 -24.36
N PHE A 93 49.70 -5.33 -23.68
CA PHE A 93 48.97 -4.06 -23.75
C PHE A 93 49.33 -3.17 -24.95
N ILE A 94 50.45 -3.42 -25.63
CA ILE A 94 50.86 -2.66 -26.82
C ILE A 94 50.09 -3.13 -28.06
N GLU A 95 49.73 -4.41 -28.15
CA GLU A 95 49.10 -4.99 -29.36
C GLU A 95 47.56 -4.96 -29.35
N THR A 96 46.91 -4.75 -28.21
CA THR A 96 45.44 -4.74 -28.06
C THR A 96 44.88 -3.31 -27.96
N ALA A 97 45.01 -2.53 -29.04
CA ALA A 97 44.47 -1.16 -29.08
C ALA A 97 42.93 -1.16 -29.28
N VAL A 98 42.16 -0.72 -28.28
CA VAL A 98 40.73 -0.40 -28.38
C VAL A 98 40.42 0.92 -27.62
N ASP A 99 39.59 1.76 -28.22
CA ASP A 99 39.15 3.09 -27.74
C ASP A 99 38.36 3.04 -26.42
N ALA A 100 39.07 2.87 -25.31
CA ALA A 100 38.56 3.14 -23.96
C ALA A 100 39.44 4.20 -23.28
N PRO A 101 38.89 5.33 -22.78
CA PRO A 101 39.68 6.44 -22.25
C PRO A 101 40.62 6.05 -21.09
N TYR A 102 40.33 4.94 -20.39
CA TYR A 102 41.09 4.42 -19.25
C TYR A 102 42.33 3.58 -19.64
N ILE A 103 42.36 2.99 -20.84
CA ILE A 103 43.53 2.26 -21.36
C ILE A 103 44.66 3.23 -21.71
N SER A 104 44.33 4.49 -22.04
CA SER A 104 45.31 5.55 -22.31
C SER A 104 46.22 5.86 -21.11
N VAL A 105 45.70 5.75 -19.88
CA VAL A 105 46.45 5.96 -18.63
C VAL A 105 47.42 4.80 -18.38
N LEU A 106 46.97 3.56 -18.63
CA LEU A 106 47.80 2.35 -18.52
C LEU A 106 48.93 2.32 -19.56
N ILE A 107 48.65 2.75 -20.79
CA ILE A 107 49.66 2.87 -21.86
C ILE A 107 50.69 3.95 -21.54
N ARG A 108 50.29 5.11 -20.98
CA ARG A 108 51.23 6.18 -20.57
C ARG A 108 52.11 5.77 -19.39
N LEU A 109 51.59 4.96 -18.46
CA LEU A 109 52.35 4.39 -17.35
C LEU A 109 53.34 3.30 -17.81
N ALA A 110 52.96 2.45 -18.77
CA ALA A 110 53.82 1.38 -19.31
C ALA A 110 54.90 1.87 -20.30
N SER A 111 54.65 3.00 -20.97
CA SER A 111 55.57 3.62 -21.94
C SER A 111 56.66 4.51 -21.30
N GLY A 112 56.62 4.72 -19.98
CA GLY A 112 57.65 5.47 -19.25
C GLY A 112 57.62 7.00 -19.44
N ASN A 113 56.54 7.54 -20.02
CA ASN A 113 56.40 8.97 -20.34
C ASN A 113 55.87 9.83 -19.17
N MET A 114 55.84 9.29 -17.95
CA MET A 114 55.49 10.02 -16.72
C MET A 114 56.65 9.98 -15.74
N ALA A 115 57.20 11.13 -15.36
CA ALA A 115 58.25 11.24 -14.36
C ALA A 115 57.65 11.07 -12.95
N PHE A 116 58.09 10.05 -12.21
CA PHE A 116 57.63 9.77 -10.86
C PHE A 116 58.28 10.71 -9.83
N PRO A 117 57.50 11.33 -8.93
CA PRO A 117 58.06 12.01 -7.77
C PRO A 117 58.34 10.93 -6.69
N HIS A 118 59.62 10.57 -6.57
CA HIS A 118 60.19 9.59 -5.63
C HIS A 118 59.89 8.10 -5.87
N LYS A 119 60.87 7.26 -5.46
CA LYS A 119 60.82 5.79 -5.42
C LYS A 119 59.66 5.31 -4.52
N ALA A 120 58.43 5.38 -5.02
CA ALA A 120 57.28 4.75 -4.42
C ALA A 120 57.23 3.27 -4.86
N ASP A 121 56.98 2.40 -3.90
CA ASP A 121 56.93 0.94 -4.02
C ASP A 121 56.12 0.51 -5.26
N ALA A 122 56.74 -0.25 -6.17
CA ALA A 122 56.06 -0.81 -7.35
C ALA A 122 54.77 -1.56 -6.98
N ARG A 123 54.76 -2.15 -5.77
CA ARG A 123 53.62 -2.81 -5.14
C ARG A 123 52.41 -1.88 -4.95
N LEU A 124 52.62 -0.63 -4.53
CA LEU A 124 51.55 0.35 -4.33
C LEU A 124 50.91 0.75 -5.67
N VAL A 125 51.72 0.89 -6.71
CA VAL A 125 51.24 1.21 -8.07
C VAL A 125 50.41 0.04 -8.62
N THR A 126 50.85 -1.20 -8.44
CA THR A 126 50.08 -2.39 -8.83
C THR A 126 48.77 -2.50 -8.07
N GLU A 127 48.76 -2.18 -6.77
CA GLU A 127 47.54 -2.19 -5.95
C GLU A 127 46.53 -1.12 -6.40
N VAL A 128 46.99 0.11 -6.69
CA VAL A 128 46.12 1.20 -7.16
C VAL A 128 45.60 0.93 -8.58
N VAL A 129 46.41 0.37 -9.46
CA VAL A 129 45.98 -0.03 -10.82
C VAL A 129 44.96 -1.17 -10.78
N ALA A 130 45.17 -2.19 -9.95
CA ALA A 130 44.21 -3.28 -9.77
C ALA A 130 42.89 -2.79 -9.17
N PHE A 131 42.94 -1.81 -8.26
CA PHE A 131 41.77 -1.17 -7.68
C PHE A 131 40.96 -0.39 -8.71
N LEU A 132 41.60 0.42 -9.55
CA LEU A 132 40.93 1.18 -10.62
C LEU A 132 40.36 0.26 -11.72
N ALA A 133 41.04 -0.84 -12.03
CA ALA A 133 40.55 -1.84 -12.98
C ALA A 133 39.28 -2.56 -12.47
N ASN A 134 39.22 -2.93 -11.19
CA ASN A 134 38.02 -3.54 -10.59
C ASN A 134 36.82 -2.60 -10.51
N LEU A 135 37.05 -1.28 -10.38
CA LEU A 135 35.98 -0.28 -10.46
C LEU A 135 35.39 -0.14 -11.87
N SER A 136 36.15 -0.50 -12.90
CA SER A 136 35.76 -0.37 -14.31
C SER A 136 34.99 -1.57 -14.88
N SER A 137 35.07 -2.74 -14.24
CA SER A 137 34.47 -3.99 -14.75
C SER A 137 33.00 -4.18 -14.42
N GLY A 138 32.40 -3.35 -13.55
CA GLY A 138 30.97 -3.39 -13.22
C GLY A 138 30.44 -4.76 -12.73
N SER A 139 31.31 -5.67 -12.28
CA SER A 139 30.91 -7.04 -11.96
C SER A 139 30.19 -7.10 -10.61
N THR A 140 28.88 -7.29 -10.66
CA THR A 140 27.93 -7.51 -9.55
C THR A 140 27.95 -8.93 -8.95
N TYR A 141 29.04 -9.69 -9.10
CA TYR A 141 29.18 -11.03 -8.52
C TYR A 141 30.37 -11.10 -7.55
N CYS A 142 30.13 -10.75 -6.28
CA CYS A 142 30.95 -11.15 -5.13
C CYS A 142 30.05 -11.20 -3.88
N ASP A 143 29.92 -12.38 -3.29
CA ASP A 143 29.11 -12.68 -2.10
C ASP A 143 29.39 -11.76 -0.90
N ILE A 144 28.33 -11.53 -0.12
CA ILE A 144 28.12 -10.60 1.01
C ILE A 144 29.13 -10.73 2.19
N GLY A 145 30.15 -11.58 2.11
CA GLY A 145 31.11 -11.84 3.19
C GLY A 145 32.41 -11.03 3.17
N THR A 146 32.83 -10.47 2.03
CA THR A 146 34.20 -9.95 1.85
C THR A 146 34.36 -8.43 1.99
N TRP A 147 33.27 -7.65 2.00
CA TRP A 147 33.35 -6.19 2.05
C TRP A 147 33.60 -5.58 3.44
N THR A 148 33.39 -6.33 4.52
CA THR A 148 33.61 -5.82 5.90
C THR A 148 35.08 -5.59 6.24
N ALA A 149 36.02 -6.26 5.56
CA ALA A 149 37.47 -6.06 5.73
C ALA A 149 38.07 -5.05 4.71
N LEU A 150 37.41 -4.84 3.57
CA LEU A 150 37.89 -4.00 2.47
C LEU A 150 37.55 -2.50 2.62
N ASP A 151 36.57 -2.14 3.44
CA ASP A 151 36.08 -0.76 3.56
C ASP A 151 37.09 0.21 4.24
N PHE A 152 38.05 -0.34 4.99
CA PHE A 152 39.22 0.39 5.50
C PHE A 152 40.37 0.47 4.47
N GLY A 153 40.64 -0.62 3.76
CA GLY A 153 41.70 -0.70 2.76
C GLY A 153 41.44 0.15 1.52
N ALA A 154 40.21 0.16 1.02
CA ALA A 154 39.79 0.93 -0.16
C ALA A 154 39.88 2.45 0.05
N ARG A 155 39.59 2.94 1.27
CA ARG A 155 39.76 4.35 1.63
C ARG A 155 41.22 4.79 1.65
N ASP A 156 42.06 3.96 2.25
CA ASP A 156 43.49 4.26 2.33
C ASP A 156 44.11 4.19 0.94
N LEU A 157 43.68 3.23 0.10
CA LEU A 157 44.05 3.18 -1.31
C LEU A 157 43.56 4.39 -2.10
N ALA A 158 42.30 4.84 -1.91
CA ALA A 158 41.76 6.02 -2.61
C ALA A 158 42.50 7.31 -2.18
N ARG A 159 42.81 7.47 -0.89
CA ARG A 159 43.61 8.60 -0.39
C ARG A 159 45.06 8.55 -0.88
N ARG A 160 45.64 7.36 -0.99
CA ARG A 160 46.99 7.16 -1.55
C ARG A 160 46.98 7.40 -3.07
N ALA A 161 45.95 6.97 -3.79
CA ALA A 161 45.77 7.21 -5.22
C ALA A 161 45.66 8.72 -5.52
N LEU A 162 44.91 9.48 -4.71
CA LEU A 162 44.84 10.95 -4.81
C LEU A 162 46.18 11.63 -4.54
N LYS A 163 47.04 11.05 -3.69
CA LYS A 163 48.41 11.56 -3.45
C LYS A 163 49.38 11.23 -4.59
N VAL A 164 49.20 10.08 -5.24
CA VAL A 164 50.06 9.61 -6.33
C VAL A 164 49.66 10.25 -7.67
N PHE A 165 48.37 10.53 -7.88
CA PHE A 165 47.82 11.11 -9.11
C PHE A 165 47.04 12.41 -8.84
N PRO A 166 47.70 13.47 -8.32
CA PRO A 166 47.01 14.69 -7.90
C PRO A 166 46.44 15.54 -9.05
N ALA A 167 46.93 15.36 -10.29
CA ALA A 167 46.57 16.17 -11.45
C ALA A 167 45.58 15.50 -12.42
N ASP A 168 45.15 14.26 -12.15
CA ASP A 168 44.25 13.51 -13.04
C ASP A 168 42.79 13.65 -12.59
N LEU A 169 42.00 14.37 -13.39
CA LEU A 169 40.62 14.75 -13.07
C LEU A 169 39.70 13.52 -12.90
N ALA A 170 39.90 12.46 -13.68
CA ALA A 170 39.06 11.26 -13.66
C ALA A 170 39.31 10.42 -12.41
N VAL A 171 40.59 10.27 -12.02
CA VAL A 171 40.98 9.61 -10.76
C VAL A 171 40.46 10.41 -9.56
N HIS A 172 40.50 11.74 -9.66
CA HIS A 172 40.01 12.64 -8.62
C HIS A 172 38.49 12.49 -8.41
N GLU A 173 37.71 12.43 -9.50
CA GLU A 173 36.25 12.30 -9.46
C GLU A 173 35.81 10.93 -8.89
N GLN A 174 36.41 9.84 -9.34
CA GLN A 174 36.10 8.48 -8.86
C GLN A 174 36.52 8.25 -7.40
N CYS A 175 37.72 8.68 -7.00
CA CYS A 175 38.18 8.52 -5.62
C CYS A 175 37.32 9.34 -4.65
N ASN A 176 36.90 10.55 -5.04
CA ASN A 176 35.99 11.36 -4.23
C ASN A 176 34.57 10.78 -4.18
N ARG A 177 34.09 10.16 -5.25
CA ARG A 177 32.82 9.42 -5.27
C ARG A 177 32.84 8.26 -4.28
N LEU A 178 33.91 7.47 -4.28
CA LEU A 178 34.14 6.35 -3.35
C LEU A 178 34.26 6.82 -1.89
N LEU A 179 35.02 7.90 -1.64
CA LEU A 179 35.16 8.48 -0.30
C LEU A 179 33.84 9.03 0.25
N LYS A 180 32.95 9.56 -0.62
CA LYS A 180 31.60 10.01 -0.27
C LYS A 180 30.63 8.85 -0.04
N VAL A 181 30.66 7.81 -0.88
CA VAL A 181 29.81 6.62 -0.72
C VAL A 181 30.17 5.87 0.56
N SER A 182 31.46 5.66 0.85
CA SER A 182 31.89 4.99 2.09
C SER A 182 31.67 5.84 3.34
N SER A 183 31.69 7.18 3.28
CA SER A 183 31.34 8.02 4.44
C SER A 183 29.86 7.92 4.77
N MET A 184 28.99 7.80 3.77
CA MET A 184 27.57 7.48 3.94
C MET A 184 27.36 6.04 4.44
N ALA A 185 28.11 5.06 3.94
CA ALA A 185 28.02 3.66 4.36
C ALA A 185 28.44 3.42 5.83
N MET A 186 29.44 4.14 6.34
CA MET A 186 29.81 4.09 7.77
C MET A 186 28.77 4.75 8.67
N THR A 187 28.06 5.76 8.17
CA THR A 187 26.97 6.41 8.90
C THR A 187 25.72 5.52 8.92
N SER A 188 25.49 4.74 7.86
CA SER A 188 24.39 3.78 7.78
C SER A 188 24.65 2.50 8.59
N HIS A 189 25.87 1.94 8.56
CA HIS A 189 26.17 0.68 9.27
C HIS A 189 26.19 0.79 10.80
N ARG A 190 26.45 1.99 11.37
CA ARG A 190 26.31 2.22 12.82
C ARG A 190 24.87 2.50 13.29
N ARG A 191 23.92 2.74 12.39
CA ARG A 191 22.55 3.19 12.74
C ARG A 191 21.51 2.07 12.89
N PHE A 192 21.76 0.87 12.37
CA PHE A 192 20.78 -0.24 12.42
C PHE A 192 20.74 -1.04 13.74
N SER A 193 20.92 -0.32 14.84
CA SER A 193 20.45 -0.70 16.18
C SER A 193 18.92 -0.88 16.16
N THR A 194 18.39 -1.70 17.06
CA THR A 194 16.96 -1.82 17.39
C THR A 194 16.36 -0.45 17.77
N ARG A 195 15.07 -0.37 18.19
CA ARG A 195 14.48 0.83 18.85
C ARG A 195 15.44 1.53 19.82
N GLY A 196 16.45 0.82 20.35
CA GLY A 196 17.71 1.41 20.78
C GLY A 196 17.50 2.59 21.71
N ASN A 197 16.93 2.35 22.89
CA ASN A 197 16.63 3.37 23.90
C ASN A 197 15.92 4.66 23.43
N LEU A 198 15.39 4.73 22.20
CA LEU A 198 14.69 5.92 21.73
C LEU A 198 13.41 6.10 22.56
N PRO A 199 13.23 7.28 23.18
CA PRO A 199 12.05 7.56 23.96
C PRO A 199 10.80 7.61 23.05
N LEU A 200 9.63 7.40 23.66
CA LEU A 200 8.36 7.23 22.93
C LEU A 200 7.99 8.45 22.07
N ASP A 201 8.37 9.64 22.53
CA ASP A 201 8.22 10.94 21.86
C ASP A 201 9.01 11.04 20.55
N ARG A 202 9.99 10.18 20.30
CA ARG A 202 10.76 10.08 19.05
C ARG A 202 10.28 8.97 18.12
N VAL A 203 9.16 8.32 18.43
CA VAL A 203 8.48 7.35 17.55
C VAL A 203 7.38 8.03 16.76
N ARG A 204 7.27 7.75 15.47
CA ARG A 204 6.18 8.18 14.59
C ARG A 204 5.56 6.96 13.92
N ASN A 205 4.24 6.81 14.02
CA ASN A 205 3.51 5.78 13.27
C ASN A 205 2.60 6.49 12.28
N ILE A 206 3.01 6.49 11.01
CA ILE A 206 2.37 7.26 9.95
C ILE A 206 1.82 6.37 8.84
N GLY A 207 0.70 6.78 8.28
CA GLY A 207 0.20 6.25 7.01
C GLY A 207 0.40 7.25 5.89
N ILE A 208 0.65 6.76 4.68
CA ILE A 208 0.61 7.59 3.47
C ILE A 208 -0.68 7.22 2.72
N SER A 209 -1.59 8.18 2.58
CA SER A 209 -2.93 7.99 1.99
C SER A 209 -3.26 9.10 1.00
N ALA A 210 -3.99 8.78 -0.07
CA ALA A 210 -4.23 9.67 -1.20
C ALA A 210 -5.19 9.02 -2.20
N HIS A 211 -5.65 9.80 -3.18
CA HIS A 211 -6.35 9.28 -4.36
C HIS A 211 -5.43 8.41 -5.26
N VAL A 212 -6.04 7.64 -6.17
CA VAL A 212 -5.34 6.90 -7.24
C VAL A 212 -4.45 7.86 -8.02
N ASP A 213 -3.28 7.38 -8.45
CA ASP A 213 -2.28 8.16 -9.18
C ASP A 213 -1.93 9.54 -8.56
N SER A 214 -1.99 9.68 -7.23
CA SER A 214 -1.44 10.88 -6.56
C SER A 214 0.07 10.78 -6.26
N GLY A 215 0.69 9.65 -6.64
CA GLY A 215 2.12 9.39 -6.41
C GLY A 215 2.49 8.93 -4.99
N LYS A 216 1.59 8.22 -4.30
CA LYS A 216 1.86 7.65 -2.95
C LYS A 216 3.07 6.73 -2.94
N THR A 217 3.03 5.67 -3.74
CA THR A 217 4.08 4.65 -3.78
C THR A 217 5.41 5.26 -4.21
N THR A 218 5.38 6.19 -5.17
CA THR A 218 6.55 6.99 -5.56
C THR A 218 7.11 7.79 -4.37
N LEU A 219 6.25 8.44 -3.58
CA LEU A 219 6.66 9.17 -2.38
C LEU A 219 7.27 8.22 -1.33
N THR A 220 6.62 7.09 -1.06
CA THR A 220 7.11 6.06 -0.12
C THR A 220 8.49 5.55 -0.52
N GLU A 221 8.71 5.28 -1.81
CA GLU A 221 10.00 4.83 -2.35
C GLU A 221 11.09 5.90 -2.12
N ARG A 222 10.80 7.18 -2.37
CA ARG A 222 11.76 8.27 -2.06
C ARG A 222 12.05 8.37 -0.57
N VAL A 223 11.06 8.21 0.29
CA VAL A 223 11.25 8.20 1.75
C VAL A 223 12.19 7.06 2.15
N LEU A 224 12.03 5.87 1.59
CA LEU A 224 12.93 4.75 1.83
C LEU A 224 14.36 5.02 1.33
N PHE A 225 14.50 5.69 0.19
CA PHE A 225 15.82 6.04 -0.35
C PHE A 225 16.54 7.06 0.54
N TYR A 226 15.88 8.16 0.90
CA TYR A 226 16.50 9.20 1.71
C TYR A 226 16.83 8.76 3.13
N THR A 227 16.07 7.79 3.66
CA THR A 227 16.36 7.17 4.96
C THR A 227 17.42 6.06 4.88
N GLY A 228 18.02 5.85 3.71
CA GLY A 228 19.09 4.89 3.47
C GLY A 228 18.64 3.42 3.53
N ARG A 229 17.35 3.15 3.27
CA ARG A 229 16.77 1.80 3.29
C ARG A 229 16.77 1.11 1.93
N ILE A 230 16.77 1.87 0.85
CA ILE A 230 16.99 1.36 -0.50
C ILE A 230 18.19 2.09 -1.09
N GLU A 231 18.99 1.35 -1.86
CA GLU A 231 20.21 1.88 -2.48
C GLU A 231 19.91 2.69 -3.74
N ASP A 232 18.81 2.37 -4.43
CA ASP A 232 18.36 3.10 -5.61
C ASP A 232 16.84 3.12 -5.71
N ILE A 233 16.33 4.10 -6.46
CA ILE A 233 14.89 4.33 -6.66
C ILE A 233 14.43 3.76 -7.99
N HIS A 234 13.37 2.96 -7.94
CA HIS A 234 12.69 2.36 -9.08
C HIS A 234 11.28 2.96 -9.26
N GLU A 235 10.79 2.99 -10.50
CA GLU A 235 9.45 3.50 -10.83
C GLU A 235 8.45 2.35 -11.00
N ILE A 236 7.17 2.61 -10.74
CA ILE A 236 6.08 1.61 -10.78
C ILE A 236 5.95 0.94 -12.17
N GLN A 237 6.25 1.68 -13.24
CA GLN A 237 6.29 1.20 -14.63
C GLN A 237 7.57 1.69 -15.34
N GLY A 238 8.70 1.56 -14.66
CA GLY A 238 10.00 1.88 -15.24
C GLY A 238 10.36 0.97 -16.41
N SER A 239 11.20 1.46 -17.33
CA SER A 239 11.78 0.67 -18.41
C SER A 239 12.71 -0.46 -17.93
N ASP A 240 13.03 -0.47 -16.63
CA ASP A 240 13.85 -1.45 -15.94
C ASP A 240 13.09 -2.72 -15.55
N GLY A 241 11.76 -2.70 -15.53
CA GLY A 241 10.92 -3.88 -15.24
C GLY A 241 10.99 -4.38 -13.78
N VAL A 242 11.66 -3.66 -12.88
CA VAL A 242 11.87 -4.06 -11.48
C VAL A 242 10.66 -3.67 -10.60
N GLY A 243 10.08 -2.49 -10.83
CA GLY A 243 8.98 -1.93 -10.03
C GLY A 243 9.42 -1.39 -8.67
N CYS A 244 8.56 -0.63 -7.99
CA CYS A 244 8.83 -0.10 -6.65
C CYS A 244 8.94 -1.23 -5.60
N LYS A 245 9.77 -1.05 -4.57
CA LYS A 245 10.01 -2.10 -3.55
C LYS A 245 8.76 -2.43 -2.72
N MET A 246 7.86 -1.46 -2.56
CA MET A 246 6.62 -1.61 -1.79
C MET A 246 5.55 -2.47 -2.49
N ASP A 247 5.57 -2.52 -3.83
CA ASP A 247 4.66 -3.35 -4.63
C ASP A 247 5.26 -4.74 -4.82
N HIS A 248 5.12 -5.57 -3.78
CA HIS A 248 5.70 -6.91 -3.70
C HIS A 248 4.95 -7.96 -4.52
N MET A 249 3.64 -7.78 -4.77
CA MET A 249 2.86 -8.74 -5.54
C MET A 249 3.09 -8.51 -7.04
N GLU A 250 3.20 -9.59 -7.82
CA GLU A 250 3.28 -9.49 -9.29
C GLU A 250 2.11 -8.71 -9.89
N LEU A 251 0.90 -8.90 -9.34
CA LEU A 251 -0.31 -8.17 -9.76
C LEU A 251 -0.24 -6.67 -9.48
N GLU A 252 0.42 -6.24 -8.38
CA GLU A 252 0.61 -4.82 -8.06
C GLU A 252 1.50 -4.17 -9.12
N ARG A 253 2.60 -4.83 -9.52
CA ARG A 253 3.52 -4.37 -10.56
C ARG A 253 2.87 -4.35 -11.95
N GLU A 254 2.12 -5.39 -12.30
CA GLU A 254 1.45 -5.51 -13.60
C GLU A 254 0.37 -4.41 -13.78
N LYS A 255 -0.41 -4.14 -12.73
CA LYS A 255 -1.50 -3.15 -12.76
C LYS A 255 -1.05 -1.73 -12.41
N GLY A 256 0.13 -1.57 -11.81
CA GLY A 256 0.66 -0.29 -11.35
C GLY A 256 -0.15 0.33 -10.20
N ILE A 257 -0.70 -0.50 -9.31
CA ILE A 257 -1.50 -0.07 -8.16
C ILE A 257 -1.09 -0.84 -6.91
N THR A 258 -1.16 -0.18 -5.76
CA THR A 258 -0.99 -0.81 -4.45
C THR A 258 -2.30 -1.48 -4.03
N ILE A 259 -2.27 -2.79 -3.81
CA ILE A 259 -3.43 -3.64 -3.49
C ILE A 259 -3.50 -3.88 -1.99
N THR A 260 -2.37 -4.24 -1.38
CA THR A 260 -2.30 -4.52 0.06
C THR A 260 -1.43 -3.49 0.76
N SER A 261 -1.80 -3.15 2.00
CA SER A 261 -1.01 -2.19 2.77
C SER A 261 0.35 -2.78 3.15
N ALA A 262 1.44 -2.09 2.81
CA ALA A 262 2.80 -2.52 3.11
C ALA A 262 3.33 -1.77 4.34
N ALA A 263 3.79 -2.52 5.35
CA ALA A 263 4.36 -1.95 6.57
C ALA A 263 5.89 -2.01 6.51
N THR A 264 6.52 -0.86 6.72
CA THR A 264 7.98 -0.73 6.79
C THR A 264 8.35 0.24 7.90
N TYR A 265 9.64 0.31 8.23
CA TYR A 265 10.15 1.28 9.18
C TYR A 265 11.44 1.89 8.66
N CYS A 266 11.68 3.14 9.02
CA CYS A 266 12.89 3.87 8.71
C CYS A 266 13.40 4.64 9.93
N GLN A 267 14.63 5.13 9.82
CA GLN A 267 15.21 6.07 10.78
C GLN A 267 15.48 7.36 10.02
N TRP A 268 15.12 8.48 10.63
CA TRP A 268 15.35 9.79 10.05
C TRP A 268 16.04 10.67 11.08
N THR A 269 17.13 11.32 10.66
CA THR A 269 17.76 12.38 11.44
C THR A 269 17.31 13.70 10.83
N THR A 270 16.62 14.52 11.60
CA THR A 270 16.13 15.82 11.10
C THR A 270 17.29 16.77 10.82
N LYS A 271 17.01 17.89 10.11
CA LYS A 271 17.98 18.98 9.92
C LYS A 271 18.60 19.46 11.25
N ASP A 272 17.80 19.46 12.32
CA ASP A 272 18.18 19.85 13.68
C ASP A 272 18.99 18.77 14.44
N LYS A 273 19.35 17.67 13.75
CA LYS A 273 20.13 16.52 14.24
C LYS A 273 19.43 15.67 15.30
N ASP A 274 18.10 15.70 15.33
CA ASP A 274 17.30 14.79 16.16
C ASP A 274 17.03 13.48 15.43
N ASP A 275 17.25 12.35 16.11
CA ASP A 275 16.97 11.02 15.57
C ASP A 275 15.54 10.56 15.89
N TYR A 276 14.85 10.07 14.86
CA TYR A 276 13.49 9.56 14.94
C TYR A 276 13.36 8.15 14.37
N HIS A 277 12.43 7.39 14.94
CA HIS A 277 11.99 6.11 14.40
C HIS A 277 10.61 6.27 13.76
N ILE A 278 10.51 6.04 12.46
CA ILE A 278 9.26 6.22 11.70
C ILE A 278 8.80 4.86 11.20
N ASN A 279 7.63 4.42 11.64
CA ASN A 279 6.91 3.30 11.07
C ASN A 279 5.97 3.85 10.00
N ILE A 280 6.07 3.32 8.80
CA ILE A 280 5.29 3.74 7.63
C ILE A 280 4.38 2.59 7.22
N ILE A 281 3.09 2.89 7.07
CA ILE A 281 2.14 2.02 6.37
C ILE A 281 1.76 2.70 5.07
N ASP A 282 2.17 2.11 3.95
CA ASP A 282 1.69 2.55 2.64
C ASP A 282 0.29 1.98 2.42
N THR A 283 -0.68 2.84 2.10
CA THR A 283 -2.09 2.44 2.01
C THR A 283 -2.56 2.41 0.55
N PRO A 284 -3.41 1.45 0.17
CA PRO A 284 -4.00 1.39 -1.15
C PRO A 284 -4.71 2.68 -1.53
N GLY A 285 -4.54 3.07 -2.78
CA GLY A 285 -5.14 4.26 -3.34
C GLY A 285 -6.48 4.06 -3.99
N HIS A 286 -7.01 2.83 -4.08
CA HIS A 286 -8.17 2.49 -4.89
C HIS A 286 -9.38 2.12 -4.01
N VAL A 287 -10.58 2.47 -4.46
CA VAL A 287 -11.83 2.30 -3.69
C VAL A 287 -12.20 0.84 -3.43
N ASP A 288 -11.88 -0.06 -4.37
CA ASP A 288 -11.99 -1.51 -4.18
C ASP A 288 -11.22 -2.04 -2.97
N PHE A 289 -10.18 -1.35 -2.52
CA PHE A 289 -9.38 -1.71 -1.34
C PHE A 289 -9.61 -0.76 -0.16
N THR A 290 -10.81 -0.17 -0.06
CA THR A 290 -11.16 0.75 1.03
C THR A 290 -10.94 0.14 2.42
N PHE A 291 -11.19 -1.16 2.59
CA PHE A 291 -10.97 -1.83 3.88
C PHE A 291 -9.49 -1.87 4.30
N GLU A 292 -8.57 -1.97 3.34
CA GLU A 292 -7.13 -1.85 3.60
C GLU A 292 -6.74 -0.48 4.14
N VAL A 293 -7.43 0.57 3.70
CA VAL A 293 -7.25 1.93 4.22
C VAL A 293 -7.85 2.06 5.63
N GLU A 294 -9.06 1.55 5.85
CA GLU A 294 -9.75 1.56 7.16
C GLU A 294 -8.89 0.89 8.25
N ARG A 295 -8.39 -0.32 7.98
CA ARG A 295 -7.58 -1.07 8.96
C ARG A 295 -6.24 -0.39 9.24
N SER A 296 -5.65 0.26 8.24
CA SER A 296 -4.38 0.96 8.37
C SER A 296 -4.54 2.23 9.18
N LEU A 297 -5.50 3.09 8.84
CA LEU A 297 -5.75 4.34 9.57
C LEU A 297 -6.08 4.10 11.04
N ARG A 298 -6.73 2.99 11.39
CA ARG A 298 -7.05 2.65 12.79
C ARG A 298 -5.81 2.45 13.68
N VAL A 299 -4.70 1.97 13.13
CA VAL A 299 -3.48 1.65 13.91
C VAL A 299 -2.43 2.76 13.90
N LEU A 300 -2.69 3.83 13.16
CA LEU A 300 -1.76 4.93 12.94
C LEU A 300 -2.00 6.07 13.94
N ASP A 301 -0.92 6.77 14.27
CA ASP A 301 -0.98 7.93 15.16
C ASP A 301 -1.16 9.22 14.36
N GLY A 302 -0.58 9.27 13.16
CA GLY A 302 -0.74 10.38 12.21
C GLY A 302 -0.77 9.89 10.77
N ALA A 303 -1.06 10.79 9.83
CA ALA A 303 -1.06 10.46 8.41
C ALA A 303 -0.51 11.59 7.54
N VAL A 304 0.03 11.21 6.38
CA VAL A 304 0.37 12.12 5.28
C VAL A 304 -0.71 11.94 4.21
N MET A 305 -1.53 12.99 4.03
CA MET A 305 -2.51 13.04 2.96
C MET A 305 -1.87 13.64 1.71
N VAL A 306 -1.63 12.81 0.70
CA VAL A 306 -1.06 13.27 -0.57
C VAL A 306 -2.18 13.75 -1.49
N VAL A 307 -1.98 14.91 -2.10
CA VAL A 307 -2.93 15.54 -3.01
C VAL A 307 -2.20 15.88 -4.30
N CYS A 308 -2.79 15.59 -5.46
CA CYS A 308 -2.22 15.97 -6.74
C CYS A 308 -2.37 17.48 -6.97
N ALA A 309 -1.31 18.18 -7.39
CA ALA A 309 -1.36 19.60 -7.70
C ALA A 309 -2.34 19.98 -8.83
N ILE A 310 -2.67 19.02 -9.71
CA ILE A 310 -3.61 19.21 -10.82
C ILE A 310 -4.99 18.68 -10.43
N GLY A 311 -5.08 17.39 -10.06
CA GLY A 311 -6.34 16.74 -9.72
C GLY A 311 -7.03 17.31 -8.47
N CYS A 312 -6.31 18.04 -7.62
CA CYS A 312 -6.81 18.70 -6.41
C CYS A 312 -7.62 17.72 -5.53
N VAL A 313 -8.78 18.16 -5.01
CA VAL A 313 -9.62 17.33 -4.14
C VAL A 313 -10.61 16.53 -4.98
N GLN A 314 -10.36 15.23 -5.04
CA GLN A 314 -11.21 14.24 -5.71
C GLN A 314 -12.11 13.49 -4.71
N SER A 315 -13.12 12.77 -5.19
CA SER A 315 -14.10 12.11 -4.33
C SER A 315 -13.48 11.09 -3.38
N GLN A 316 -12.42 10.42 -3.80
CA GLN A 316 -11.69 9.54 -2.91
C GLN A 316 -10.86 10.29 -1.87
N THR A 317 -10.35 11.49 -2.17
CA THR A 317 -9.73 12.35 -1.17
C THR A 317 -10.73 12.69 -0.07
N VAL A 318 -11.99 12.96 -0.43
CA VAL A 318 -13.09 13.15 0.54
C VAL A 318 -13.34 11.88 1.37
N THR A 319 -13.31 10.71 0.72
CA THR A 319 -13.50 9.43 1.41
C THR A 319 -12.38 9.15 2.41
N VAL A 320 -11.13 9.33 2.01
CA VAL A 320 -9.95 9.21 2.87
C VAL A 320 -10.00 10.23 4.00
N ASP A 321 -10.42 11.46 3.74
CA ASP A 321 -10.61 12.49 4.77
C ASP A 321 -11.63 12.06 5.82
N ARG A 322 -12.81 11.58 5.39
CA ARG A 322 -13.85 11.04 6.29
C ARG A 322 -13.33 9.88 7.13
N GLN A 323 -12.51 8.99 6.56
CA GLN A 323 -11.90 7.89 7.30
C GLN A 323 -10.90 8.37 8.36
N MET A 324 -10.06 9.33 8.00
CA MET A 324 -9.14 9.96 8.96
C MET A 324 -9.90 10.70 10.07
N GLN A 325 -11.02 11.37 9.76
CA GLN A 325 -11.88 11.99 10.77
C GLN A 325 -12.50 10.95 11.70
N ARG A 326 -13.01 9.83 11.17
CA ARG A 326 -13.60 8.73 11.95
C ARG A 326 -12.65 8.13 12.98
N TYR A 327 -11.39 7.93 12.62
CA TYR A 327 -10.35 7.42 13.53
C TYR A 327 -9.56 8.51 14.23
N GLU A 328 -10.02 9.75 14.09
CA GLU A 328 -9.45 10.90 14.76
C GLU A 328 -7.96 11.09 14.45
N VAL A 329 -7.49 10.81 13.24
CA VAL A 329 -6.06 10.82 12.89
C VAL A 329 -5.60 12.23 12.47
N PRO A 330 -4.65 12.86 13.21
CA PRO A 330 -3.95 14.07 12.79
C PRO A 330 -3.22 13.87 11.48
N ARG A 331 -3.21 14.90 10.64
CA ARG A 331 -2.66 14.78 9.29
C ARG A 331 -1.88 16.00 8.86
N ILE A 332 -0.88 15.75 8.03
CA ILE A 332 -0.21 16.77 7.22
C ILE A 332 -0.59 16.54 5.77
N ILE A 333 -0.65 17.61 4.98
CA ILE A 333 -1.01 17.53 3.56
C ILE A 333 0.24 17.75 2.73
N PHE A 334 0.45 16.89 1.73
CA PHE A 334 1.54 17.03 0.78
C PHE A 334 0.98 17.18 -0.63
N ILE A 335 1.08 18.38 -1.20
CA ILE A 335 0.72 18.63 -2.59
C ILE A 335 1.88 18.16 -3.47
N ASN A 336 1.64 17.08 -4.21
CA ASN A 336 2.61 16.39 -5.05
C ASN A 336 2.40 16.72 -6.54
N LYS A 337 3.35 16.31 -7.39
CA LYS A 337 3.31 16.49 -8.85
C LYS A 337 3.37 17.97 -9.30
N LEU A 338 4.06 18.83 -8.54
CA LEU A 338 4.33 20.23 -8.93
C LEU A 338 5.23 20.40 -10.16
N ASP A 339 5.77 19.30 -10.68
CA ASP A 339 6.52 19.25 -11.92
C ASP A 339 5.64 19.12 -13.16
N ARG A 340 4.35 18.81 -13.02
CA ARG A 340 3.44 18.71 -14.16
C ARG A 340 2.96 20.08 -14.62
N TYR A 341 2.67 20.18 -15.92
CA TYR A 341 2.08 21.37 -16.54
C TYR A 341 0.71 21.71 -15.93
N GLY A 342 0.43 22.99 -15.70
CA GLY A 342 -0.81 23.44 -15.06
C GLY A 342 -0.88 23.17 -13.55
N SER A 343 0.25 22.85 -12.90
CA SER A 343 0.28 22.63 -11.46
C SER A 343 0.14 23.95 -10.69
N GLU A 344 -0.95 24.08 -9.93
CA GLU A 344 -1.23 25.27 -9.12
C GLU A 344 -1.57 24.89 -7.67
N PRO A 345 -0.61 25.00 -6.72
CA PRO A 345 -0.83 24.57 -5.34
C PRO A 345 -1.89 25.39 -4.60
N TYR A 346 -2.11 26.65 -5.00
CA TYR A 346 -3.09 27.54 -4.38
C TYR A 346 -4.54 27.09 -4.67
N THR A 347 -4.81 26.55 -5.85
CA THR A 347 -6.11 25.98 -6.19
C THR A 347 -6.40 24.72 -5.38
N ALA A 348 -5.40 23.84 -5.23
CA ALA A 348 -5.51 22.68 -4.33
C ALA A 348 -5.79 23.11 -2.88
N LEU A 349 -5.08 24.12 -2.36
CA LEU A 349 -5.33 24.70 -1.03
C LEU A 349 -6.77 25.21 -0.89
N LYS A 350 -7.27 25.97 -1.88
CA LYS A 350 -8.64 26.48 -1.87
C LYS A 350 -9.66 25.35 -1.81
N GLN A 351 -9.48 24.30 -2.61
CA GLN A 351 -10.37 23.13 -2.59
C GLN A 351 -10.31 22.36 -1.28
N LEU A 352 -9.13 22.25 -0.63
CA LEU A 352 -9.01 21.65 0.70
C LEU A 352 -9.85 22.42 1.74
N LYS A 353 -9.85 23.75 1.68
CA LYS A 353 -10.68 24.59 2.55
C LYS A 353 -12.17 24.46 2.24
N THR A 354 -12.56 24.56 0.97
CA THR A 354 -13.99 24.64 0.60
C THR A 354 -14.68 23.28 0.51
N LYS A 355 -14.03 22.26 -0.06
CA LYS A 355 -14.62 20.94 -0.30
C LYS A 355 -14.49 20.01 0.92
N LEU A 356 -13.39 20.09 1.66
CA LEU A 356 -13.17 19.26 2.86
C LEU A 356 -13.44 20.00 4.17
N GLY A 357 -13.63 21.33 4.14
CA GLY A 357 -13.82 22.13 5.35
C GLY A 357 -12.58 22.18 6.24
N LEU A 358 -11.39 21.92 5.70
CA LEU A 358 -10.17 21.87 6.49
C LEU A 358 -9.63 23.27 6.75
N CYS A 359 -9.27 23.53 8.01
CA CYS A 359 -8.43 24.66 8.36
C CYS A 359 -6.98 24.33 7.97
N ALA A 360 -6.58 24.75 6.77
CA ALA A 360 -5.30 24.42 6.17
C ALA A 360 -4.57 25.67 5.66
N ALA A 361 -3.26 25.72 5.80
CA ALA A 361 -2.43 26.78 5.24
C ALA A 361 -1.09 26.24 4.73
N LEU A 362 -0.55 26.92 3.72
CA LEU A 362 0.77 26.60 3.18
C LEU A 362 1.84 26.97 4.20
N THR A 363 2.72 26.03 4.49
CA THR A 363 3.97 26.30 5.24
C THR A 363 5.14 26.57 4.29
N GLN A 364 4.90 26.46 2.98
CA GLN A 364 5.91 26.55 1.94
C GLN A 364 5.39 27.32 0.72
N VAL A 365 6.29 28.03 0.04
CA VAL A 365 6.05 28.65 -1.28
C VAL A 365 6.86 27.89 -2.34
N PRO A 366 6.29 27.58 -3.52
CA PRO A 366 7.03 26.84 -4.55
C PRO A 366 8.12 27.73 -5.17
N LEU A 367 9.31 27.15 -5.39
CA LEU A 367 10.38 27.81 -6.11
C LEU A 367 10.32 27.41 -7.59
N GLY A 368 9.69 28.25 -8.41
CA GLY A 368 9.38 27.95 -9.80
C GLY A 368 8.11 27.09 -9.95
N ALA A 369 7.76 26.74 -11.18
CA ALA A 369 6.58 25.94 -11.51
C ALA A 369 6.91 24.94 -12.62
N GLU A 370 6.17 23.83 -12.65
CA GLU A 370 6.24 22.82 -13.71
C GLU A 370 7.70 22.30 -13.90
N ASP A 371 8.20 22.28 -15.14
CA ASP A 371 9.57 21.88 -15.46
C ASP A 371 10.65 22.75 -14.78
N LYS A 372 10.30 24.00 -14.43
CA LYS A 372 11.20 24.93 -13.73
C LYS A 372 11.09 24.84 -12.21
N PHE A 373 10.25 23.95 -11.67
CA PHE A 373 10.15 23.73 -10.23
C PHE A 373 11.49 23.24 -9.68
N ALA A 374 12.17 24.10 -8.94
CA ALA A 374 13.53 23.89 -8.45
C ALA A 374 13.58 23.47 -6.97
N GLY A 375 12.56 23.82 -6.19
CA GLY A 375 12.52 23.53 -4.76
C GLY A 375 11.36 24.23 -4.05
N VAL A 376 11.52 24.49 -2.77
CA VAL A 376 10.50 25.13 -1.92
C VAL A 376 11.14 26.16 -1.00
N VAL A 377 10.41 27.20 -0.65
CA VAL A 377 10.81 28.19 0.36
C VAL A 377 10.02 27.92 1.63
N ASP A 378 10.71 27.66 2.74
CA ASP A 378 10.11 27.54 4.06
C ASP A 378 9.71 28.92 4.58
N VAL A 379 8.41 29.10 4.80
CA VAL A 379 7.79 30.35 5.26
C VAL A 379 8.01 30.56 6.75
N ILE A 380 8.26 29.49 7.51
CA ILE A 380 8.44 29.52 8.96
C ILE A 380 9.83 30.04 9.32
N ARG A 381 10.87 29.60 8.60
CA ARG A 381 12.26 30.04 8.83
C ARG A 381 12.76 31.09 7.83
N ARG A 382 11.98 31.39 6.78
CA ARG A 382 12.36 32.30 5.67
C ARG A 382 13.62 31.80 4.96
N GLU A 383 13.60 30.52 4.60
CA GLU A 383 14.75 29.81 4.02
C GLU A 383 14.39 29.17 2.69
N ALA A 384 15.16 29.40 1.64
CA ALA A 384 14.97 28.74 0.34
C ALA A 384 15.72 27.40 0.30
N HIS A 385 15.01 26.33 0.00
CA HIS A 385 15.56 24.98 -0.09
C HIS A 385 15.74 24.55 -1.55
N HIS A 386 16.99 24.39 -1.94
CA HIS A 386 17.39 23.90 -3.26
C HIS A 386 17.88 22.46 -3.15
N PHE A 387 17.35 21.59 -4.01
CA PHE A 387 17.68 20.16 -4.01
C PHE A 387 18.68 19.88 -5.13
N GLU A 388 19.86 19.40 -4.76
CA GLU A 388 21.00 19.17 -5.65
C GLU A 388 21.58 17.77 -5.47
N GLY A 389 22.51 17.39 -6.34
CA GLY A 389 23.20 16.10 -6.27
C GLY A 389 22.34 14.92 -6.74
N TYR A 390 22.89 13.71 -6.57
CA TYR A 390 22.27 12.48 -7.10
C TYR A 390 20.90 12.26 -6.45
N LYS A 391 19.83 12.33 -7.27
CA LYS A 391 18.43 12.14 -6.85
C LYS A 391 18.04 12.95 -5.59
N GLY A 392 18.61 14.15 -5.40
CA GLY A 392 18.29 15.03 -4.26
C GLY A 392 18.89 14.61 -2.91
N LEU A 393 19.94 13.78 -2.88
CA LEU A 393 20.60 13.38 -1.62
C LEU A 393 21.22 14.57 -0.84
N SER A 394 21.55 15.66 -1.53
CA SER A 394 22.02 16.89 -0.92
C SER A 394 21.00 17.99 -1.15
N TRP A 395 20.79 18.82 -0.14
CA TRP A 395 19.98 20.02 -0.29
C TRP A 395 20.64 21.15 0.47
N ASN A 396 20.66 22.32 -0.16
CA ASN A 396 21.29 23.52 0.34
C ASN A 396 20.22 24.53 0.73
N THR A 397 20.52 25.28 1.78
CA THR A 397 19.68 26.38 2.25
C THR A 397 20.26 27.68 1.74
N HIS A 398 19.43 28.51 1.13
CA HIS A 398 19.78 29.82 0.59
C HIS A 398 18.83 30.88 1.14
N GLU A 399 19.21 32.14 0.97
CA GLU A 399 18.30 33.27 1.21
C GLU A 399 17.12 33.24 0.23
N VAL A 400 15.99 33.79 0.66
CA VAL A 400 14.78 33.89 -0.18
C VAL A 400 15.07 34.75 -1.40
N PRO A 401 14.80 34.28 -2.63
CA PRO A 401 14.97 35.10 -3.83
C PRO A 401 14.14 36.38 -3.75
N SER A 402 14.73 37.51 -4.15
CA SER A 402 14.09 38.84 -4.04
C SER A 402 12.69 38.92 -4.64
N LYS A 403 12.42 38.15 -5.70
CA LYS A 403 11.10 38.07 -6.36
C LYS A 403 10.01 37.39 -5.53
N LEU A 404 10.38 36.59 -4.53
CA LEU A 404 9.46 35.80 -3.71
C LEU A 404 9.33 36.34 -2.28
N VAL A 405 10.17 37.30 -1.86
CA VAL A 405 10.17 37.83 -0.49
C VAL A 405 8.78 38.34 -0.08
N GLU A 406 8.14 39.14 -0.93
CA GLU A 406 6.79 39.68 -0.68
C GLU A 406 5.75 38.55 -0.50
N GLN A 407 5.75 37.57 -1.40
CA GLN A 407 4.85 36.43 -1.34
C GLN A 407 5.10 35.55 -0.10
N VAL A 408 6.36 35.38 0.32
CA VAL A 408 6.71 34.65 1.55
C VAL A 408 6.23 35.37 2.79
N GLU A 409 6.44 36.70 2.89
CA GLU A 409 5.96 37.46 4.05
C GLU A 409 4.43 37.53 4.12
N GLU A 410 3.74 37.65 2.98
CA GLU A 410 2.27 37.59 2.94
C GLU A 410 1.74 36.21 3.36
N THR A 411 2.37 35.14 2.86
CA THR A 411 2.01 33.76 3.26
C THR A 411 2.29 33.53 4.74
N ARG A 412 3.41 34.06 5.26
CA ARG A 412 3.77 33.98 6.68
C ARG A 412 2.76 34.72 7.54
N LYS A 413 2.40 35.95 7.17
CA LYS A 413 1.42 36.76 7.88
C LYS A 413 0.08 36.02 7.99
N THR A 414 -0.41 35.50 6.86
CA THR A 414 -1.66 34.71 6.83
C THR A 414 -1.56 33.46 7.74
N LEU A 415 -0.41 32.79 7.76
CA LEU A 415 -0.18 31.62 8.62
C LEU A 415 -0.16 32.01 10.11
N VAL A 416 0.51 33.10 10.47
CA VAL A 416 0.59 33.58 11.86
C VAL A 416 -0.78 34.03 12.37
N GLU A 417 -1.51 34.83 11.58
CA GLU A 417 -2.88 35.26 11.92
C GLU A 417 -3.79 34.05 12.16
N LEU A 418 -3.76 33.07 11.25
CA LEU A 418 -4.55 31.85 11.40
C LEU A 418 -4.14 31.03 12.64
N MET A 419 -2.85 30.99 12.98
CA MET A 419 -2.40 30.26 14.17
C MET A 419 -2.76 31.01 15.46
N ALA A 420 -2.72 32.35 15.46
CA ALA A 420 -3.17 33.17 16.58
C ALA A 420 -4.68 32.99 16.85
N ASP A 421 -5.50 32.79 15.81
CA ASP A 421 -6.92 32.49 15.98
C ASP A 421 -7.19 31.11 16.62
N LEU A 422 -6.24 30.17 16.53
CA LEU A 422 -6.42 28.78 16.96
C LEU A 422 -5.69 28.42 18.26
N ASP A 423 -4.62 29.15 18.59
CA ASP A 423 -3.67 28.84 19.65
C ASP A 423 -3.50 30.04 20.59
N ASP A 424 -4.09 29.94 21.79
CA ASP A 424 -4.12 31.03 22.77
C ASP A 424 -2.71 31.50 23.17
N ASP A 425 -1.76 30.57 23.36
CA ASP A 425 -0.36 30.92 23.69
C ASP A 425 0.26 31.80 22.60
N LEU A 426 0.05 31.45 21.32
CA LEU A 426 0.58 32.22 20.20
C LEU A 426 -0.13 33.57 20.06
N ALA A 427 -1.43 33.61 20.34
CA ALA A 427 -2.23 34.83 20.29
C ALA A 427 -1.71 35.88 21.28
N GLU A 428 -1.38 35.47 22.51
CA GLU A 428 -0.80 36.35 23.51
C GLU A 428 0.53 36.95 23.04
N SER A 429 1.43 36.13 22.48
CA SER A 429 2.71 36.59 21.94
C SER A 429 2.53 37.53 20.75
N PHE A 430 1.60 37.21 19.84
CA PHE A 430 1.30 38.03 18.65
C PHE A 430 0.73 39.42 19.02
N LEU A 431 -0.06 39.50 20.10
CA LEU A 431 -0.57 40.79 20.61
C LEU A 431 0.52 41.67 21.22
N VAL A 432 1.61 41.07 21.71
CA VAL A 432 2.75 41.80 22.27
C VAL A 432 3.70 42.26 21.17
N ASP A 433 4.02 41.37 20.23
CA ASP A 433 4.90 41.63 19.09
C ASP A 433 4.36 40.91 17.84
N GLU A 434 4.12 41.66 16.76
CA GLU A 434 3.68 41.09 15.49
C GLU A 434 4.71 40.09 14.90
N ASN A 435 6.00 40.21 15.27
CA ASN A 435 7.06 39.34 14.77
C ASN A 435 7.29 38.10 15.64
N VAL A 436 6.41 37.11 15.47
CA VAL A 436 6.47 35.81 16.17
C VAL A 436 7.72 34.99 15.77
N PRO A 437 8.51 34.49 16.73
CA PRO A 437 9.66 33.61 16.47
C PRO A 437 9.28 32.29 15.79
N ALA A 438 10.17 31.78 14.92
CA ALA A 438 9.95 30.53 14.18
C ALA A 438 9.67 29.31 15.08
N ASP A 439 10.43 29.15 16.17
CA ASP A 439 10.27 28.01 17.09
C ASP A 439 8.95 28.05 17.86
N GLU A 440 8.39 29.24 18.09
CA GLU A 440 7.08 29.40 18.72
C GLU A 440 5.95 29.06 17.74
N LEU A 441 6.07 29.53 16.50
CA LEU A 441 5.15 29.16 15.43
C LEU A 441 5.17 27.65 15.15
N GLU A 442 6.35 26.99 15.12
CA GLU A 442 6.46 25.54 14.96
C GLU A 442 5.74 24.78 16.10
N ARG A 443 5.84 25.26 17.36
CA ARG A 443 5.15 24.68 18.52
C ARG A 443 3.63 24.83 18.42
N ALA A 444 3.14 26.00 18.03
CA ALA A 444 1.71 26.24 17.81
C ALA A 444 1.17 25.32 16.70
N ILE A 445 1.86 25.25 15.55
CA ILE A 445 1.49 24.35 14.45
C ILE A 445 1.40 22.90 14.94
N ARG A 446 2.38 22.43 15.73
CA ARG A 446 2.35 21.08 16.29
C ARG A 446 1.12 20.86 17.18
N ARG A 447 0.86 21.75 18.15
CA ARG A 447 -0.30 21.63 19.05
C ARG A 447 -1.61 21.56 18.28
N GLN A 448 -1.80 22.49 17.32
CA GLN A 448 -3.04 22.57 16.56
C GLN A 448 -3.19 21.42 15.55
N THR A 449 -2.08 20.88 15.04
CA THR A 449 -2.08 19.66 14.21
C THR A 449 -2.53 18.45 15.02
N ILE A 450 -1.95 18.24 16.22
CA ILE A 450 -2.33 17.12 17.11
C ILE A 450 -3.78 17.25 17.57
N ALA A 451 -4.24 18.47 17.84
CA ALA A 451 -5.63 18.78 18.17
C ALA A 451 -6.61 18.62 16.99
N ARG A 452 -6.10 18.39 15.76
CA ARG A 452 -6.86 18.29 14.51
C ARG A 452 -7.60 19.58 14.13
N LYS A 453 -7.21 20.72 14.72
CA LYS A 453 -7.77 22.05 14.40
C LYS A 453 -7.07 22.70 13.22
N PHE A 454 -5.86 22.25 12.88
CA PHE A 454 -5.08 22.76 11.77
C PHE A 454 -4.42 21.63 10.96
N CYS A 455 -4.28 21.82 9.66
CA CYS A 455 -3.59 20.92 8.74
C CYS A 455 -2.48 21.68 7.99
N PRO A 456 -1.18 21.46 8.30
CA PRO A 456 -0.10 22.09 7.57
C PRO A 456 0.01 21.51 6.15
N VAL A 457 0.16 22.39 5.15
CA VAL A 457 0.26 22.01 3.74
C VAL A 457 1.67 22.25 3.23
N LEU A 458 2.32 21.15 2.82
CA LEU A 458 3.65 21.11 2.24
C LEU A 458 3.58 20.85 0.74
N LEU A 459 4.67 21.19 0.04
CA LEU A 459 4.77 21.21 -1.41
C LEU A 459 5.93 20.33 -1.90
N GLY A 460 5.75 19.64 -3.01
CA GLY A 460 6.87 18.98 -3.67
C GLY A 460 6.55 18.22 -4.96
N SER A 461 7.59 17.55 -5.46
CA SER A 461 7.51 16.58 -6.54
C SER A 461 8.32 15.35 -6.16
N ALA A 462 7.62 14.27 -5.81
CA ALA A 462 8.24 12.98 -5.53
C ALA A 462 8.95 12.39 -6.77
N TYR A 463 8.45 12.69 -7.97
CA TYR A 463 9.08 12.24 -9.23
C TYR A 463 10.41 12.95 -9.49
N LYS A 464 10.44 14.29 -9.35
CA LYS A 464 11.66 15.09 -9.53
C LYS A 464 12.55 15.15 -8.29
N ASN A 465 12.27 14.35 -7.26
CA ASN A 465 13.11 14.25 -6.05
C ASN A 465 13.24 15.56 -5.25
N LYS A 466 12.16 16.35 -5.18
CA LYS A 466 12.15 17.70 -4.58
C LYS A 466 11.03 17.80 -3.53
N GLY A 467 11.35 18.31 -2.34
CA GLY A 467 10.36 18.58 -1.28
C GLY A 467 10.04 17.41 -0.35
N VAL A 468 10.62 16.22 -0.57
CA VAL A 468 10.37 15.03 0.27
C VAL A 468 11.11 15.09 1.62
N GLN A 469 12.31 15.67 1.65
CA GLN A 469 13.12 15.85 2.85
C GLN A 469 12.45 16.82 3.84
N PRO A 470 11.97 18.02 3.43
CA PRO A 470 11.12 18.85 4.30
C PRO A 470 9.89 18.13 4.83
N LEU A 471 9.27 17.27 4.01
CA LEU A 471 8.13 16.47 4.45
C LEU A 471 8.51 15.53 5.59
N LEU A 472 9.67 14.87 5.52
CA LEU A 472 10.17 14.01 6.61
C LEU A 472 10.46 14.81 7.88
N ASP A 473 11.03 16.01 7.76
CA ASP A 473 11.22 16.90 8.90
C ASP A 473 9.88 17.32 9.51
N ALA A 474 8.88 17.67 8.69
CA ALA A 474 7.54 18.02 9.14
C ALA A 474 6.79 16.85 9.78
N VAL A 475 6.96 15.61 9.29
CA VAL A 475 6.45 14.40 9.96
C VAL A 475 7.00 14.30 11.38
N CYS A 476 8.30 14.50 11.55
CA CYS A 476 8.92 14.44 12.88
C CYS A 476 8.44 15.57 13.79
N LYS A 477 8.34 16.79 13.26
CA LYS A 477 8.00 18.00 14.03
C LYS A 477 6.52 18.13 14.36
N TYR A 478 5.61 17.87 13.41
CA TYR A 478 4.19 18.21 13.56
C TYR A 478 3.29 17.02 13.87
N LEU A 479 3.62 15.81 13.37
CA LEU A 479 2.79 14.63 13.66
C LEU A 479 3.01 14.11 15.09
N PRO A 480 1.98 13.47 15.68
CA PRO A 480 2.04 12.96 17.04
C PRO A 480 2.97 11.76 17.17
N SER A 481 3.54 11.63 18.36
CA SER A 481 4.04 10.37 18.89
C SER A 481 2.88 9.54 19.47
N PRO A 482 3.09 8.23 19.75
CA PRO A 482 2.09 7.43 20.46
C PRO A 482 1.68 8.04 21.82
N GLY A 483 2.58 8.78 22.48
CA GLY A 483 2.31 9.43 23.77
C GLY A 483 1.42 10.66 23.66
N ASP A 484 1.37 11.31 22.50
CA ASP A 484 0.54 12.52 22.28
C ASP A 484 -0.92 12.17 21.96
N ARG A 485 -1.22 10.89 21.77
CA ARG A 485 -2.55 10.39 21.38
C ARG A 485 -3.31 9.90 22.61
N THR A 486 -4.57 10.31 22.72
CA THR A 486 -5.53 9.71 23.63
C THR A 486 -6.20 8.52 22.97
N TYR A 487 -6.07 7.32 23.55
CA TYR A 487 -6.73 6.13 23.06
C TYR A 487 -7.89 5.74 23.98
N SER A 488 -8.96 5.22 23.41
CA SER A 488 -10.12 4.70 24.17
C SER A 488 -10.50 3.30 23.72
N GLY A 489 -11.06 2.54 24.66
CA GLY A 489 -11.67 1.23 24.43
C GLY A 489 -12.93 1.03 25.25
N TYR A 490 -13.40 -0.21 25.33
CA TYR A 490 -14.61 -0.63 26.02
C TYR A 490 -14.33 -1.79 26.96
N ASP A 491 -14.80 -1.70 28.20
CA ASP A 491 -14.71 -2.76 29.19
C ASP A 491 -15.91 -3.71 29.09
N GLN A 492 -15.65 -4.92 28.61
CA GLN A 492 -16.68 -5.93 28.42
C GLN A 492 -17.19 -6.52 29.74
N SER A 493 -16.47 -6.34 30.85
CA SER A 493 -16.94 -6.75 32.18
C SER A 493 -17.97 -5.78 32.78
N ARG A 494 -18.01 -4.54 32.28
CA ARG A 494 -18.90 -3.47 32.76
C ARG A 494 -19.85 -3.00 31.66
N ASN A 495 -20.49 -3.95 30.98
CA ASN A 495 -21.50 -3.66 29.96
C ASN A 495 -21.02 -2.70 28.84
N GLY A 496 -19.72 -2.71 28.51
CA GLY A 496 -19.15 -1.87 27.45
C GLY A 496 -18.92 -0.41 27.85
N GLU A 497 -18.68 -0.10 29.12
CA GLU A 497 -18.26 1.24 29.55
C GLU A 497 -16.97 1.67 28.84
N ARG A 498 -16.87 2.96 28.49
CA ARG A 498 -15.67 3.54 27.89
C ARG A 498 -14.53 3.61 28.89
N VAL A 499 -13.36 3.16 28.48
CA VAL A 499 -12.11 3.20 29.27
C VAL A 499 -11.02 3.92 28.49
N GLU A 500 -10.20 4.68 29.21
CA GLU A 500 -9.03 5.35 28.67
C GLU A 500 -7.81 4.42 28.65
N ILE A 501 -7.09 4.42 27.55
CA ILE A 501 -5.91 3.57 27.32
C ILE A 501 -4.69 4.48 27.24
N THR A 502 -3.71 4.21 28.09
CA THR A 502 -2.49 5.02 28.21
C THR A 502 -1.27 4.19 27.80
N PRO A 503 -0.37 4.72 26.96
CA PRO A 503 0.81 4.00 26.48
C PRO A 503 1.90 3.86 27.56
N ASP A 504 1.64 2.99 28.54
CA ASP A 504 2.55 2.68 29.64
C ASP A 504 2.94 1.19 29.60
N GLU A 505 4.25 0.91 29.59
CA GLU A 505 4.83 -0.43 29.57
C GLU A 505 4.49 -1.26 30.82
N LYS A 506 4.17 -0.62 31.95
CA LYS A 506 3.86 -1.28 33.23
C LYS A 506 2.41 -1.73 33.34
N LYS A 507 1.52 -1.20 32.50
CA LYS A 507 0.09 -1.57 32.48
C LYS A 507 -0.13 -2.97 31.88
N PRO A 508 -1.31 -3.59 32.09
CA PRO A 508 -1.66 -4.84 31.45
C PRO A 508 -1.57 -4.74 29.92
N PHE A 509 -1.17 -5.83 29.28
CA PHE A 509 -1.00 -5.84 27.82
C PHE A 509 -2.34 -5.65 27.10
N LEU A 510 -2.36 -4.73 26.14
CA LEU A 510 -3.43 -4.56 25.17
C LEU A 510 -2.83 -4.22 23.81
N GLY A 511 -3.09 -5.09 22.83
CA GLY A 511 -2.71 -4.90 21.44
C GLY A 511 -3.85 -5.26 20.50
N MET A 512 -3.86 -4.70 19.30
CA MET A 512 -4.87 -4.99 18.29
C MET A 512 -4.23 -5.59 17.05
N ALA A 513 -4.75 -6.74 16.62
CA ALA A 513 -4.39 -7.34 15.35
C ALA A 513 -5.09 -6.56 14.22
N PHE A 514 -4.36 -6.15 13.17
CA PHE A 514 -4.93 -5.35 12.08
C PHE A 514 -4.66 -5.93 10.69
N LYS A 515 -3.65 -6.80 10.55
CA LYS A 515 -3.40 -7.54 9.32
C LYS A 515 -3.02 -8.97 9.69
N SER A 516 -3.55 -9.93 8.96
CA SER A 516 -3.16 -11.33 9.08
C SER A 516 -2.77 -11.82 7.69
N GLN A 517 -1.67 -12.56 7.62
CA GLN A 517 -1.12 -13.08 6.38
C GLN A 517 -0.66 -14.51 6.61
N ASP A 518 -1.23 -15.46 5.88
CA ASP A 518 -0.72 -16.82 5.91
C ASP A 518 0.60 -16.90 5.13
N LEU A 519 1.64 -17.45 5.76
CA LEU A 519 2.94 -17.70 5.16
C LEU A 519 3.23 -19.21 5.23
N PRO A 520 2.76 -20.01 4.26
CA PRO A 520 3.13 -21.42 4.17
C PRO A 520 4.66 -21.56 3.93
N PRO A 521 5.39 -22.46 4.62
CA PRO A 521 4.93 -23.44 5.61
C PRO A 521 4.96 -22.96 7.08
N ASN A 522 5.38 -21.71 7.32
CA ASN A 522 5.71 -21.16 8.65
C ASN A 522 4.51 -20.73 9.51
N GLY A 523 3.29 -20.91 9.01
CA GLY A 523 2.04 -20.59 9.70
C GLY A 523 1.54 -19.18 9.43
N THR A 524 0.62 -18.70 10.25
CA THR A 524 0.01 -17.36 10.11
C THR A 524 0.86 -16.29 10.78
N LEU A 525 1.08 -15.19 10.07
CA LEU A 525 1.74 -13.98 10.52
C LEU A 525 0.69 -12.92 10.85
N THR A 526 0.59 -12.57 12.12
CA THR A 526 -0.41 -11.62 12.63
C THR A 526 0.28 -10.31 13.01
N TYR A 527 -0.04 -9.25 12.28
CA TYR A 527 0.44 -7.90 12.51
C TYR A 527 -0.38 -7.24 13.61
N MET A 528 0.31 -6.67 14.58
CA MET A 528 -0.27 -6.15 15.80
C MET A 528 0.32 -4.80 16.16
N ARG A 529 -0.56 -3.90 16.58
CA ARG A 529 -0.23 -2.63 17.22
C ARG A 529 -0.32 -2.80 18.74
N VAL A 530 0.74 -2.46 19.46
CA VAL A 530 0.73 -2.46 20.93
C VAL A 530 0.35 -1.08 21.45
N TYR A 531 -0.71 -0.99 22.26
CA TYR A 531 -1.21 0.28 22.80
C TYR A 531 -0.81 0.51 24.25
N GLN A 532 -0.80 -0.55 25.08
CA GLN A 532 -0.34 -0.49 26.46
C GLN A 532 0.27 -1.84 26.88
N GLY A 533 1.08 -1.79 27.94
CA GLY A 533 1.84 -2.94 28.43
C GLY A 533 2.94 -3.36 27.45
N SER A 534 3.47 -4.56 27.66
CA SER A 534 4.54 -5.12 26.83
C SER A 534 4.17 -6.50 26.29
N LEU A 535 4.63 -6.78 25.08
CA LEU A 535 4.51 -8.09 24.44
C LEU A 535 5.90 -8.74 24.35
N LYS A 536 6.05 -9.93 24.92
CA LYS A 536 7.33 -10.67 24.96
C LYS A 536 7.23 -11.99 24.22
N LYS A 537 8.35 -12.46 23.68
CA LYS A 537 8.45 -13.81 23.09
C LYS A 537 8.01 -14.88 24.11
N GLY A 538 7.14 -15.80 23.70
CA GLY A 538 6.61 -16.86 24.55
C GLY A 538 5.43 -16.46 25.45
N GLN A 539 5.04 -15.17 25.46
CA GLN A 539 3.91 -14.71 26.26
C GLN A 539 2.59 -15.29 25.74
N SER A 540 1.72 -15.65 26.69
CA SER A 540 0.35 -16.05 26.37
C SER A 540 -0.55 -14.83 26.25
N VAL A 541 -1.32 -14.77 25.17
CA VAL A 541 -2.30 -13.72 24.88
C VAL A 541 -3.70 -14.33 24.78
N VAL A 542 -4.71 -13.54 25.10
CA VAL A 542 -6.13 -13.92 25.03
C VAL A 542 -6.79 -13.08 23.93
N ASP A 543 -7.44 -13.76 22.99
CA ASP A 543 -8.34 -13.15 22.02
C ASP A 543 -9.64 -12.75 22.72
N THR A 544 -9.98 -11.46 22.71
CA THR A 544 -11.18 -10.93 23.38
C THR A 544 -12.50 -11.32 22.72
N LYS A 545 -12.49 -11.69 21.43
CA LYS A 545 -13.68 -12.10 20.68
C LYS A 545 -13.99 -13.58 20.88
N THR A 546 -12.97 -14.43 20.85
CA THR A 546 -13.14 -15.88 20.98
C THR A 546 -12.88 -16.40 22.40
N ASN A 547 -12.33 -15.57 23.29
CA ASN A 547 -11.81 -15.95 24.61
C ASN A 547 -10.75 -17.07 24.56
N LYS A 548 -10.15 -17.30 23.38
CA LYS A 548 -9.15 -18.33 23.19
C LYS A 548 -7.79 -17.83 23.64
N ARG A 549 -7.18 -18.57 24.57
CA ARG A 549 -5.80 -18.34 25.00
C ARG A 549 -4.83 -18.97 24.01
N GLN A 550 -3.88 -18.18 23.51
CA GLN A 550 -2.88 -18.57 22.53
C GLN A 550 -1.49 -18.17 23.01
N SER A 551 -0.44 -18.79 22.48
CA SER A 551 0.95 -18.51 22.87
C SER A 551 1.74 -17.97 21.69
N LEU A 552 2.40 -16.84 21.91
CA LEU A 552 3.22 -16.19 20.89
C LEU A 552 4.55 -16.93 20.72
N LYS A 553 4.80 -17.45 19.51
CA LYS A 553 6.01 -18.23 19.22
C LYS A 553 7.22 -17.34 18.90
N LYS A 554 7.04 -16.41 17.96
CA LYS A 554 8.07 -15.44 17.56
C LYS A 554 7.47 -14.05 17.42
N LEU A 555 8.28 -13.05 17.75
CA LEU A 555 7.99 -11.65 17.56
C LEU A 555 8.97 -11.12 16.51
N LEU A 556 8.44 -10.53 15.45
CA LEU A 556 9.17 -10.12 14.27
C LEU A 556 8.91 -8.63 14.02
N ARG A 557 9.95 -7.89 13.64
CA ARG A 557 9.81 -6.60 12.97
C ARG A 557 9.99 -6.82 11.48
N LEU A 558 9.06 -6.30 10.71
CA LEU A 558 9.04 -6.47 9.27
C LEU A 558 9.73 -5.31 8.58
N HIS A 559 10.48 -5.66 7.54
CA HIS A 559 11.11 -4.72 6.63
C HIS A 559 10.81 -5.18 5.21
N SER A 560 9.71 -4.71 4.61
CA SER A 560 9.34 -5.12 3.25
C SER A 560 9.28 -6.66 3.13
N SER A 561 10.26 -7.29 2.47
CA SER A 561 10.41 -8.75 2.33
C SER A 561 11.25 -9.44 3.41
N GLU A 562 11.97 -8.70 4.27
CA GLU A 562 12.87 -9.25 5.29
C GLU A 562 12.26 -9.19 6.70
N THR A 563 12.50 -10.24 7.49
CA THR A 563 12.01 -10.35 8.87
C THR A 563 13.17 -10.36 9.86
N ARG A 564 13.13 -9.50 10.88
CA ARG A 564 14.08 -9.53 12.00
C ARG A 564 13.37 -9.94 13.29
N GLU A 565 13.89 -10.96 13.97
CA GLU A 565 13.35 -11.40 15.26
C GLU A 565 13.72 -10.40 16.38
N VAL A 566 12.74 -10.08 17.23
CA VAL A 566 12.89 -9.21 18.39
C VAL A 566 12.39 -9.93 19.65
N THR A 567 12.92 -9.56 20.82
CA THR A 567 12.60 -10.23 22.09
C THR A 567 11.36 -9.66 22.78
N SER A 568 11.09 -8.37 22.58
CA SER A 568 9.97 -7.66 23.18
C SER A 568 9.52 -6.46 22.32
N ALA A 569 8.28 -6.04 22.53
CA ALA A 569 7.69 -4.82 21.97
C ALA A 569 6.91 -4.08 23.05
N GLY A 570 6.99 -2.75 23.03
CA GLY A 570 6.30 -1.86 23.97
C GLY A 570 5.16 -1.07 23.31
N PRO A 571 4.49 -0.21 24.07
CA PRO A 571 3.49 0.72 23.56
C PRO A 571 4.06 1.53 22.41
N GLY A 572 3.29 1.69 21.34
CA GLY A 572 3.74 2.45 20.18
C GLY A 572 4.51 1.64 19.13
N ASP A 573 4.76 0.35 19.37
CA ASP A 573 5.39 -0.53 18.37
C ASP A 573 4.34 -1.19 17.46
N ILE A 574 4.70 -1.37 16.18
CA ILE A 574 4.01 -2.22 15.21
C ILE A 574 4.88 -3.44 14.95
N VAL A 575 4.35 -4.63 15.21
CA VAL A 575 5.10 -5.89 15.17
C VAL A 575 4.29 -6.98 14.50
N ALA A 576 4.97 -7.98 13.97
CA ALA A 576 4.36 -9.19 13.44
C ALA A 576 4.65 -10.37 14.37
N CYS A 577 3.63 -11.19 14.60
CA CYS A 577 3.68 -12.29 15.55
C CYS A 577 3.36 -13.60 14.84
N THR A 578 4.04 -14.68 15.22
CA THR A 578 3.68 -16.04 14.76
C THR A 578 3.07 -16.85 15.89
N GLY A 579 2.20 -17.79 15.55
CA GLY A 579 1.49 -18.64 16.50
C GLY A 579 0.21 -18.05 17.08
N LEU A 580 -0.22 -16.89 16.58
CA LEU A 580 -1.51 -16.28 16.90
C LEU A 580 -2.43 -16.39 15.68
N ASP A 581 -3.53 -17.13 15.85
CA ASP A 581 -4.60 -17.23 14.87
C ASP A 581 -5.74 -16.30 15.32
N VAL A 582 -5.71 -15.07 14.82
CA VAL A 582 -6.60 -13.98 15.22
C VAL A 582 -7.04 -13.21 13.98
N PHE A 583 -8.32 -12.83 13.93
CA PHE A 583 -8.87 -12.04 12.83
C PHE A 583 -8.39 -10.58 12.88
N SER A 584 -8.38 -9.89 11.73
CA SER A 584 -8.14 -8.45 11.68
C SER A 584 -9.23 -7.69 12.47
N GLY A 585 -8.81 -6.66 13.21
CA GLY A 585 -9.66 -5.82 14.06
C GLY A 585 -9.88 -6.35 15.47
N VAL A 586 -9.35 -7.54 15.82
CA VAL A 586 -9.54 -8.13 17.15
C VAL A 586 -8.50 -7.61 18.14
N THR A 587 -8.94 -7.35 19.36
CA THR A 587 -8.08 -6.96 20.48
C THR A 587 -7.58 -8.21 21.22
N CYS A 588 -6.29 -8.21 21.56
CA CYS A 588 -5.62 -9.23 22.34
C CYS A 588 -5.13 -8.64 23.66
N THR A 589 -5.31 -9.36 24.77
CA THR A 589 -4.84 -8.96 26.11
C THR A 589 -4.00 -10.05 26.76
N ASP A 590 -3.38 -9.79 27.91
CA ASP A 590 -2.72 -10.83 28.72
C ASP A 590 -3.72 -11.68 29.54
N GLY A 591 -5.02 -11.33 29.50
CA GLY A 591 -6.09 -11.94 30.26
C GLY A 591 -6.30 -11.35 31.66
N LYS A 592 -5.56 -10.31 32.06
CA LYS A 592 -5.82 -9.57 33.32
C LYS A 592 -6.94 -8.55 33.17
N ILE A 593 -7.17 -8.09 31.95
CA ILE A 593 -8.22 -7.14 31.59
C ILE A 593 -9.09 -7.71 30.46
N ASN A 594 -10.37 -7.36 30.49
CA ASN A 594 -11.34 -7.73 29.45
C ASN A 594 -11.77 -6.49 28.65
N TRP A 595 -10.79 -5.81 28.09
CA TRP A 595 -10.98 -4.57 27.34
C TRP A 595 -10.86 -4.81 25.84
N THR A 596 -11.67 -4.10 25.08
CA THR A 596 -11.72 -4.17 23.61
C THR A 596 -11.50 -2.79 23.01
N MET A 597 -10.72 -2.71 21.94
CA MET A 597 -10.65 -1.48 21.14
C MET A 597 -11.95 -1.28 20.36
N SER A 598 -12.23 -0.03 19.96
CA SER A 598 -13.33 0.25 19.02
C SER A 598 -13.17 -0.60 17.75
N PRO A 599 -14.25 -1.25 17.28
CA PRO A 599 -14.22 -2.15 16.14
C PRO A 599 -13.87 -1.40 14.85
N LEU A 600 -13.38 -2.13 13.86
CA LEU A 600 -13.16 -1.61 12.51
C LEU A 600 -14.50 -1.40 11.79
N HIS A 601 -14.61 -0.31 11.05
CA HIS A 601 -15.72 -0.14 10.10
C HIS A 601 -15.48 -1.02 8.88
N ILE A 602 -16.36 -2.01 8.67
CA ILE A 602 -16.30 -2.94 7.53
C ILE A 602 -17.38 -2.52 6.53
N PRO A 603 -17.01 -1.89 5.39
CA PRO A 603 -17.99 -1.61 4.35
C PRO A 603 -18.50 -2.92 3.76
N ALA A 604 -19.71 -2.90 3.20
CA ALA A 604 -20.30 -4.11 2.65
C ALA A 604 -20.08 -4.22 1.15
N PRO A 605 -20.05 -5.45 0.62
CA PRO A 605 -19.77 -5.68 -0.78
C PRO A 605 -20.91 -5.18 -1.68
N VAL A 606 -20.53 -4.61 -2.82
CA VAL A 606 -21.44 -4.03 -3.81
C VAL A 606 -21.50 -4.84 -5.11
N VAL A 607 -20.49 -5.69 -5.36
CA VAL A 607 -20.41 -6.60 -6.52
C VAL A 607 -20.29 -8.03 -6.03
N SER A 608 -20.89 -8.96 -6.78
CA SER A 608 -20.75 -10.40 -6.59
C SER A 608 -20.38 -11.10 -7.90
N LEU A 609 -19.66 -12.21 -7.82
CA LEU A 609 -19.13 -12.96 -8.96
C LEU A 609 -19.28 -14.44 -8.64
N SER A 610 -19.73 -15.26 -9.60
CA SER A 610 -19.65 -16.71 -9.43
C SER A 610 -18.24 -17.21 -9.79
N ILE A 611 -17.70 -18.09 -8.97
CA ILE A 611 -16.41 -18.74 -9.21
C ILE A 611 -16.63 -20.25 -9.17
N SER A 612 -16.24 -20.92 -10.26
CA SER A 612 -16.38 -22.36 -10.43
C SER A 612 -15.01 -22.99 -10.68
N PRO A 613 -14.67 -24.08 -9.98
CA PRO A 613 -13.41 -24.80 -10.22
C PRO A 613 -13.52 -25.64 -11.50
N ALA A 614 -12.43 -25.73 -12.26
CA ALA A 614 -12.39 -26.55 -13.47
C ALA A 614 -12.36 -28.06 -13.18
N SER A 615 -11.84 -28.45 -12.01
CA SER A 615 -11.72 -29.84 -11.59
C SER A 615 -11.99 -30.03 -10.09
N ARG A 616 -12.13 -31.29 -9.65
CA ARG A 616 -12.29 -31.63 -8.21
C ARG A 616 -11.03 -31.31 -7.39
N GLU A 617 -9.86 -31.40 -7.99
CA GLU A 617 -8.60 -31.01 -7.34
C GLU A 617 -8.58 -29.48 -7.14
N ASP A 618 -8.94 -28.73 -8.18
CA ASP A 618 -9.06 -27.26 -8.11
C ASP A 618 -10.11 -26.82 -7.10
N SER A 619 -11.20 -27.58 -6.93
CA SER A 619 -12.21 -27.31 -5.89
C SER A 619 -11.61 -27.32 -4.48
N THR A 620 -10.69 -28.24 -4.21
CA THR A 620 -10.04 -28.35 -2.89
C THR A 620 -9.07 -27.19 -2.67
N LYS A 621 -8.30 -26.83 -3.69
CA LYS A 621 -7.38 -25.68 -3.67
C LYS A 621 -8.13 -24.36 -3.53
N MET A 622 -9.22 -24.18 -4.29
CA MET A 622 -10.11 -23.04 -4.25
C MET A 622 -10.74 -22.88 -2.87
N ALA A 623 -11.28 -23.94 -2.27
CA ALA A 623 -11.86 -23.89 -0.92
C ALA A 623 -10.84 -23.43 0.12
N LYS A 624 -9.58 -23.90 0.01
CA LYS A 624 -8.48 -23.47 0.88
C LYS A 624 -8.13 -21.99 0.68
N ALA A 625 -8.09 -21.51 -0.56
CA ALA A 625 -7.83 -20.11 -0.90
C ALA A 625 -8.93 -19.18 -0.37
N LEU A 626 -10.20 -19.50 -0.65
CA LEU A 626 -11.36 -18.74 -0.20
C LEU A 626 -11.45 -18.64 1.33
N ALA A 627 -11.15 -19.74 2.04
CA ALA A 627 -11.12 -19.75 3.50
C ALA A 627 -10.03 -18.83 4.08
N ARG A 628 -8.87 -18.72 3.40
CA ARG A 628 -7.81 -17.78 3.77
C ARG A 628 -8.23 -16.34 3.48
N PHE A 629 -8.69 -16.06 2.27
CA PHE A 629 -9.08 -14.73 1.82
C PHE A 629 -10.18 -14.10 2.66
N LYS A 630 -11.16 -14.88 3.11
CA LYS A 630 -12.20 -14.45 4.05
C LYS A 630 -11.63 -14.02 5.43
N ARG A 631 -10.47 -14.54 5.85
CA ARG A 631 -9.80 -14.12 7.08
C ARG A 631 -8.94 -12.87 6.87
N GLU A 632 -8.33 -12.75 5.70
CA GLU A 632 -7.49 -11.59 5.33
C GLU A 632 -8.34 -10.33 5.14
N ASP A 633 -9.51 -10.46 4.50
CA ASP A 633 -10.44 -9.36 4.20
C ASP A 633 -11.89 -9.75 4.56
N PRO A 634 -12.50 -9.11 5.59
CA PRO A 634 -13.88 -9.35 5.98
C PRO A 634 -14.91 -8.76 5.01
N THR A 635 -14.51 -7.91 4.06
CA THR A 635 -15.39 -7.45 2.96
C THR A 635 -15.55 -8.51 1.87
N PHE A 636 -14.64 -9.49 1.81
CA PHE A 636 -14.69 -10.62 0.89
C PHE A 636 -15.60 -11.73 1.43
N ILE A 637 -16.85 -11.74 0.97
CA ILE A 637 -17.87 -12.69 1.42
C ILE A 637 -17.96 -13.85 0.46
N VAL A 638 -17.93 -15.05 1.00
CA VAL A 638 -18.12 -16.28 0.24
C VAL A 638 -19.44 -16.91 0.68
N SER A 639 -20.33 -17.13 -0.26
CA SER A 639 -21.57 -17.88 -0.10
C SER A 639 -21.66 -18.97 -1.16
N THR A 640 -22.55 -19.93 -0.95
CA THR A 640 -22.88 -20.94 -1.95
C THR A 640 -24.33 -20.73 -2.34
N ASP A 641 -24.58 -20.67 -3.64
CA ASP A 641 -25.92 -20.55 -4.16
C ASP A 641 -26.65 -21.89 -3.95
N PRO A 642 -27.80 -21.92 -3.24
CA PRO A 642 -28.44 -23.17 -2.84
C PRO A 642 -28.98 -23.99 -4.02
N GLY A 643 -29.36 -23.35 -5.13
CA GLY A 643 -29.92 -24.02 -6.31
C GLY A 643 -28.84 -24.49 -7.28
N THR A 644 -27.96 -23.57 -7.72
CA THR A 644 -26.89 -23.91 -8.67
C THR A 644 -25.71 -24.64 -8.03
N LYS A 645 -25.57 -24.57 -6.70
CA LYS A 645 -24.40 -25.03 -5.92
C LYS A 645 -23.09 -24.35 -6.34
N GLU A 646 -23.16 -23.25 -7.11
CA GLU A 646 -22.01 -22.43 -7.45
C GLU A 646 -21.52 -21.66 -6.24
N THR A 647 -20.21 -21.39 -6.20
CA THR A 647 -19.63 -20.53 -5.16
C THR A 647 -19.75 -19.07 -5.61
N ILE A 648 -20.43 -18.25 -4.83
CA ILE A 648 -20.57 -16.81 -5.06
C ILE A 648 -19.60 -16.07 -4.14
N VAL A 649 -18.76 -15.23 -4.73
CA VAL A 649 -17.87 -14.33 -3.99
C VAL A 649 -18.37 -12.90 -4.14
N SER A 650 -18.39 -12.14 -3.05
CA SER A 650 -18.85 -10.75 -3.03
C SER A 650 -17.77 -9.84 -2.48
N GLY A 651 -17.61 -8.66 -3.06
CA GLY A 651 -16.57 -7.71 -2.70
C GLY A 651 -16.94 -6.26 -3.03
N MET A 652 -16.02 -5.36 -2.72
CA MET A 652 -16.13 -3.90 -2.92
C MET A 652 -16.17 -3.41 -4.37
N GLY A 653 -15.81 -4.21 -5.36
CA GLY A 653 -15.80 -3.80 -6.76
C GLY A 653 -15.34 -4.90 -7.72
N GLU A 654 -15.38 -4.61 -9.03
CA GLU A 654 -14.97 -5.55 -10.07
C GLU A 654 -13.48 -5.88 -9.99
N LEU A 655 -12.63 -4.86 -9.81
CA LEU A 655 -11.19 -5.02 -9.73
C LEU A 655 -10.80 -5.82 -8.49
N HIS A 656 -11.50 -5.60 -7.37
CA HIS A 656 -11.35 -6.40 -6.15
C HIS A 656 -11.52 -7.90 -6.45
N LEU A 657 -12.67 -8.29 -7.01
CA LEU A 657 -12.98 -9.69 -7.27
C LEU A 657 -12.08 -10.31 -8.33
N PHE A 658 -11.73 -9.53 -9.36
CA PHE A 658 -10.79 -9.95 -10.40
C PHE A 658 -9.42 -10.29 -9.81
N ILE A 659 -8.87 -9.43 -8.94
CA ILE A 659 -7.58 -9.66 -8.29
C ILE A 659 -7.64 -10.91 -7.42
N TYR A 660 -8.72 -11.13 -6.67
CA TYR A 660 -8.86 -12.34 -5.86
C TYR A 660 -8.94 -13.60 -6.73
N ALA A 661 -9.66 -13.57 -7.86
CA ALA A 661 -9.69 -14.68 -8.81
C ALA A 661 -8.30 -14.98 -9.39
N GLU A 662 -7.52 -13.96 -9.75
CA GLU A 662 -6.13 -14.12 -10.20
C GLU A 662 -5.22 -14.66 -9.09
N ARG A 663 -5.39 -14.22 -7.84
CA ARG A 663 -4.65 -14.79 -6.69
C ARG A 663 -4.97 -16.27 -6.50
N ILE A 664 -6.21 -16.73 -6.70
CA ILE A 664 -6.54 -18.17 -6.68
C ILE A 664 -5.77 -18.91 -7.78
N ARG A 665 -5.72 -18.36 -9.00
CA ARG A 665 -5.00 -18.97 -10.12
C ARG A 665 -3.50 -19.05 -9.87
N ARG A 666 -2.88 -17.95 -9.46
CA ARG A 666 -1.41 -17.83 -9.34
C ARG A 666 -0.86 -18.36 -8.01
N GLU A 667 -1.46 -18.01 -6.87
CA GLU A 667 -0.93 -18.44 -5.56
C GLU A 667 -1.25 -19.91 -5.25
N TYR A 668 -2.41 -20.40 -5.70
CA TYR A 668 -2.88 -21.76 -5.38
C TYR A 668 -2.78 -22.73 -6.56
N ASN A 669 -2.35 -22.27 -7.75
CA ASN A 669 -2.33 -23.08 -8.97
C ASN A 669 -3.66 -23.81 -9.19
N ALA A 670 -4.77 -23.07 -9.01
CA ALA A 670 -6.12 -23.58 -9.10
C ALA A 670 -6.82 -22.97 -10.33
N ASN A 671 -7.21 -23.82 -11.27
CA ASN A 671 -7.93 -23.36 -12.45
C ASN A 671 -9.38 -23.06 -12.08
N VAL A 672 -9.72 -21.77 -12.06
CA VAL A 672 -11.07 -21.29 -11.76
C VAL A 672 -11.62 -20.45 -12.91
N THR A 673 -12.87 -20.69 -13.27
CA THR A 673 -13.65 -19.87 -14.19
C THR A 673 -14.52 -18.91 -13.41
N THR A 674 -14.64 -17.69 -13.92
CA THR A 674 -15.43 -16.62 -13.31
C THR A 674 -16.64 -16.36 -14.18
N GLY A 675 -17.84 -16.29 -13.58
CA GLY A 675 -19.05 -15.84 -14.25
C GLY A 675 -19.05 -14.33 -14.48
N GLU A 676 -20.17 -13.78 -14.95
CA GLU A 676 -20.30 -12.33 -15.06
C GLU A 676 -20.50 -11.67 -13.69
N PRO A 677 -19.84 -10.51 -13.42
CA PRO A 677 -20.10 -9.73 -12.21
C PRO A 677 -21.58 -9.31 -12.14
N ARG A 678 -22.19 -9.54 -10.99
CA ARG A 678 -23.55 -9.16 -10.65
C ARG A 678 -23.52 -8.02 -9.64
N VAL A 679 -24.45 -7.08 -9.79
CA VAL A 679 -24.63 -6.01 -8.83
C VAL A 679 -25.58 -6.46 -7.74
N ASN A 680 -25.25 -6.16 -6.49
CA ASN A 680 -26.13 -6.43 -5.37
C ASN A 680 -27.22 -5.37 -5.30
N PHE A 681 -28.40 -5.69 -5.82
CA PHE A 681 -29.58 -4.85 -5.71
C PHE A 681 -30.18 -4.92 -4.30
N ARG A 682 -31.14 -4.02 -4.03
CA ARG A 682 -32.01 -4.07 -2.86
C ARG A 682 -33.46 -3.94 -3.29
N GLU A 683 -34.36 -4.30 -2.39
CA GLU A 683 -35.81 -4.19 -2.63
C GLU A 683 -36.43 -3.29 -1.56
N THR A 684 -37.46 -2.53 -1.95
CA THR A 684 -38.25 -1.72 -1.00
C THR A 684 -39.69 -1.60 -1.49
N ILE A 685 -40.54 -0.95 -0.72
CA ILE A 685 -41.91 -0.58 -1.10
C ILE A 685 -42.00 0.94 -1.20
N ASN A 686 -42.91 1.45 -2.03
CA ASN A 686 -43.09 2.89 -2.21
C ASN A 686 -44.36 3.41 -1.54
N GLU A 687 -45.30 2.51 -1.21
CA GLU A 687 -46.58 2.86 -0.62
C GLU A 687 -46.86 2.06 0.65
N ARG A 688 -47.62 2.66 1.57
CA ARG A 688 -48.10 1.96 2.77
C ARG A 688 -49.10 0.89 2.38
N VAL A 689 -48.88 -0.34 2.85
CA VAL A 689 -49.74 -1.49 2.56
C VAL A 689 -50.15 -2.22 3.85
N PRO A 690 -51.46 -2.40 4.11
CA PRO A 690 -51.94 -3.18 5.25
C PRO A 690 -51.77 -4.69 5.00
N PHE A 691 -51.56 -5.44 6.08
CA PHE A 691 -51.58 -6.90 6.06
C PHE A 691 -52.57 -7.44 7.11
N ASP A 692 -53.33 -8.45 6.71
CA ASP A 692 -54.13 -9.31 7.60
C ASP A 692 -53.96 -10.75 7.11
N TYR A 693 -53.15 -11.52 7.83
CA TYR A 693 -52.85 -12.90 7.47
C TYR A 693 -53.17 -13.85 8.63
N THR A 694 -53.81 -14.96 8.29
CA THR A 694 -54.12 -16.04 9.24
C THR A 694 -53.46 -17.33 8.77
N HIS A 695 -52.42 -17.76 9.48
CA HIS A 695 -51.84 -19.08 9.32
C HIS A 695 -52.69 -20.10 10.08
N LYS A 696 -53.33 -21.01 9.36
CA LYS A 696 -54.08 -22.13 9.96
C LYS A 696 -53.76 -23.43 9.23
N ARG A 697 -53.09 -24.36 9.91
CA ARG A 697 -52.86 -25.72 9.41
C ARG A 697 -53.33 -26.75 10.43
N GLN A 698 -54.19 -27.66 9.99
CA GLN A 698 -54.54 -28.88 10.71
C GLN A 698 -53.92 -30.07 9.97
N SER A 699 -52.72 -30.47 10.39
CA SER A 699 -52.25 -31.84 10.18
C SER A 699 -52.78 -32.70 11.35
N GLY A 700 -52.86 -34.02 11.21
CA GLY A 700 -53.46 -34.92 12.22
C GLY A 700 -52.83 -34.96 13.63
N GLY A 701 -52.00 -33.97 14.01
CA GLY A 701 -51.40 -33.76 15.34
C GLY A 701 -51.77 -32.38 15.93
N ARG A 702 -50.87 -31.77 16.73
CA ARG A 702 -51.06 -30.39 17.24
C ARG A 702 -51.25 -29.42 16.08
N GLY A 703 -52.33 -28.64 16.10
CA GLY A 703 -52.62 -27.65 15.07
C GLY A 703 -51.61 -26.51 15.07
N GLN A 704 -51.60 -25.74 13.99
CA GLN A 704 -50.87 -24.47 13.92
C GLN A 704 -51.88 -23.34 13.67
N TYR A 705 -51.89 -22.35 14.56
CA TYR A 705 -52.71 -21.15 14.43
C TYR A 705 -51.93 -19.90 14.80
N GLY A 706 -51.96 -18.89 13.93
CA GLY A 706 -51.48 -17.55 14.23
C GLY A 706 -52.09 -16.54 13.25
N LYS A 707 -52.69 -15.47 13.77
CA LYS A 707 -53.15 -14.34 12.95
C LYS A 707 -52.36 -13.09 13.33
N VAL A 708 -51.87 -12.37 12.33
CA VAL A 708 -51.16 -11.10 12.49
C VAL A 708 -51.82 -10.03 11.62
N THR A 709 -51.97 -8.82 12.18
CA THR A 709 -52.55 -7.67 11.48
C THR A 709 -51.71 -6.42 11.72
N GLY A 710 -51.58 -5.60 10.69
CA GLY A 710 -50.78 -4.38 10.75
C GLY A 710 -50.55 -3.80 9.37
N TYR A 711 -49.42 -3.12 9.17
CA TYR A 711 -49.06 -2.56 7.87
C TYR A 711 -47.54 -2.45 7.70
N PHE A 712 -47.14 -2.44 6.43
CA PHE A 712 -45.80 -2.04 6.01
C PHE A 712 -45.86 -0.61 5.47
N GLU A 713 -44.86 0.21 5.76
CA GLU A 713 -44.70 1.53 5.14
C GLU A 713 -43.24 1.83 4.82
N PRO A 714 -42.95 2.59 3.76
CA PRO A 714 -41.59 3.05 3.50
C PRO A 714 -41.09 3.97 4.61
N LEU A 715 -39.79 3.92 4.89
CA LEU A 715 -39.14 4.96 5.70
C LEU A 715 -38.99 6.23 4.85
N SER A 716 -39.25 7.40 5.46
CA SER A 716 -38.98 8.67 4.80
C SER A 716 -37.47 8.91 4.63
N TYR A 717 -37.10 9.77 3.67
CA TYR A 717 -35.70 10.10 3.43
C TYR A 717 -34.99 10.63 4.68
N ASP A 718 -35.65 11.53 5.42
CA ASP A 718 -35.09 12.13 6.64
C ASP A 718 -34.87 11.08 7.73
N GLU A 719 -35.82 10.16 7.92
CA GLU A 719 -35.66 9.05 8.88
C GLU A 719 -34.52 8.11 8.49
N VAL A 720 -34.34 7.84 7.20
CA VAL A 720 -33.19 7.07 6.70
C VAL A 720 -31.89 7.81 7.02
N GLN A 721 -31.80 9.12 6.77
CA GLN A 721 -30.60 9.91 7.08
C GLN A 721 -30.33 10.00 8.58
N GLU A 722 -31.35 10.17 9.41
CA GLU A 722 -31.23 10.16 10.87
C GLU A 722 -30.70 8.81 11.38
N ILE A 723 -31.21 7.69 10.87
CA ILE A 723 -30.75 6.35 11.22
C ILE A 723 -29.30 6.14 10.77
N LEU A 724 -28.96 6.56 9.55
CA LEU A 724 -27.60 6.49 9.01
C LEU A 724 -26.61 7.35 9.82
N THR A 725 -27.04 8.49 10.35
CA THR A 725 -26.24 9.39 11.19
C THR A 725 -26.12 8.85 12.62
N LYS A 726 -27.22 8.37 13.20
CA LYS A 726 -27.27 7.86 14.57
C LYS A 726 -26.44 6.59 14.76
N TYR A 727 -26.46 5.71 13.77
CA TYR A 727 -25.70 4.46 13.77
C TYR A 727 -24.53 4.51 12.79
N GLN A 728 -24.00 5.71 12.54
CA GLN A 728 -22.89 5.93 11.63
C GLN A 728 -21.68 5.11 12.09
N GLY A 729 -21.20 4.20 11.24
CA GLY A 729 -20.10 3.27 11.57
C GLY A 729 -20.54 1.92 12.12
N GLU A 730 -21.81 1.75 12.55
CA GLU A 730 -22.42 0.46 12.88
C GLU A 730 -23.22 -0.12 11.70
N ILE A 731 -23.84 0.76 10.91
CA ILE A 731 -24.56 0.38 9.68
C ILE A 731 -23.54 0.13 8.57
N THR A 732 -23.51 -1.12 8.11
CA THR A 732 -22.83 -1.57 6.90
C THR A 732 -23.91 -1.95 5.90
N PRO A 733 -23.71 -1.87 4.58
CA PRO A 733 -24.73 -2.35 3.66
C PRO A 733 -25.11 -3.83 3.87
N MET A 734 -24.30 -4.66 4.54
CA MET A 734 -24.62 -6.05 4.86
C MET A 734 -25.63 -6.17 6.01
N ASN A 735 -25.59 -5.25 6.97
CA ASN A 735 -26.57 -5.17 8.04
C ASN A 735 -27.58 -4.02 7.84
N ALA A 736 -27.53 -3.30 6.72
CA ALA A 736 -28.40 -2.16 6.47
C ALA A 736 -29.87 -2.55 6.54
N SER A 737 -30.26 -3.71 6.01
CA SER A 737 -31.61 -4.26 6.19
C SER A 737 -32.01 -4.45 7.67
N LYS A 738 -31.05 -4.68 8.57
CA LYS A 738 -31.29 -4.81 10.02
C LYS A 738 -31.60 -3.46 10.68
N TYR A 739 -30.96 -2.38 10.23
CA TYR A 739 -31.07 -1.04 10.83
C TYR A 739 -32.05 -0.12 10.10
N LEU A 740 -32.10 -0.22 8.77
CA LEU A 740 -33.06 0.44 7.86
C LEU A 740 -34.37 -0.35 7.74
N THR A 741 -34.62 -1.28 8.66
CA THR A 741 -35.94 -1.85 8.89
C THR A 741 -36.34 -1.64 10.33
N ILE A 742 -37.45 -0.94 10.55
CA ILE A 742 -37.96 -0.65 11.89
C ILE A 742 -39.15 -1.56 12.16
N PHE A 743 -39.03 -2.43 13.16
CA PHE A 743 -40.18 -3.16 13.70
C PHE A 743 -40.79 -2.37 14.85
N GLN A 744 -42.06 -2.01 14.72
CA GLN A 744 -42.83 -1.34 15.77
C GLN A 744 -43.98 -2.23 16.21
N ASN A 745 -44.04 -2.47 17.52
CA ASN A 745 -45.14 -3.21 18.14
C ASN A 745 -46.14 -2.22 18.75
N ASN A 746 -47.30 -2.09 18.12
CA ASN A 746 -48.41 -1.22 18.54
C ASN A 746 -49.60 -2.02 19.12
N ILE A 747 -49.41 -3.31 19.45
CA ILE A 747 -50.47 -4.15 20.02
C ILE A 747 -50.96 -3.54 21.33
N ARG A 748 -52.29 -3.36 21.42
CA ARG A 748 -52.99 -2.93 22.64
C ARG A 748 -53.59 -4.15 23.33
N GLY A 749 -53.24 -4.39 24.59
CA GLY A 749 -53.76 -5.52 25.37
C GLY A 749 -52.99 -6.83 25.16
N ASN A 750 -53.68 -7.98 25.23
CA ASN A 750 -53.10 -9.33 25.21
C ASN A 750 -53.60 -10.18 24.02
N GLU A 751 -53.98 -9.55 22.90
CA GLU A 751 -54.47 -10.25 21.69
C GLU A 751 -53.45 -11.28 21.16
N ILE A 752 -52.17 -10.95 21.25
CA ILE A 752 -51.04 -11.86 21.05
C ILE A 752 -50.20 -11.84 22.35
N PRO A 753 -49.93 -13.01 22.95
CA PRO A 753 -49.02 -13.12 24.09
C PRO A 753 -47.63 -12.53 23.79
N LYS A 754 -47.07 -11.76 24.74
CA LYS A 754 -45.81 -11.02 24.56
C LYS A 754 -44.62 -11.90 24.17
N ASN A 755 -44.61 -13.15 24.61
CA ASN A 755 -43.57 -14.13 24.27
C ASN A 755 -43.54 -14.48 22.77
N PHE A 756 -44.64 -14.30 22.03
CA PHE A 756 -44.70 -14.60 20.59
C PHE A 756 -44.25 -13.44 19.70
N ILE A 757 -44.20 -12.21 20.22
CA ILE A 757 -43.87 -11.00 19.44
C ILE A 757 -42.46 -11.08 18.87
N ALA A 758 -41.49 -11.58 19.65
CA ALA A 758 -40.12 -11.77 19.18
C ALA A 758 -40.02 -12.76 18.00
N TYR A 759 -40.91 -13.75 17.93
CA TYR A 759 -40.95 -14.74 16.84
C TYR A 759 -41.65 -14.21 15.59
N ILE A 760 -42.65 -13.34 15.76
CA ILE A 760 -43.26 -12.58 14.66
C ILE A 760 -42.21 -11.67 14.02
N GLU A 761 -41.49 -10.90 14.85
CA GLU A 761 -40.39 -10.05 14.38
C GLU A 761 -39.31 -10.87 13.67
N LYS A 762 -38.91 -12.01 14.25
CA LYS A 762 -37.95 -12.93 13.61
C LYS A 762 -38.46 -13.45 12.27
N GLY A 763 -39.75 -13.80 12.17
CA GLY A 763 -40.38 -14.24 10.92
C GLY A 763 -40.32 -13.18 9.82
N PHE A 764 -40.65 -11.93 10.16
CA PHE A 764 -40.47 -10.81 9.23
C PHE A 764 -39.00 -10.61 8.85
N ARG A 765 -38.08 -10.58 9.83
CA ARG A 765 -36.65 -10.37 9.56
C ARG A 765 -36.05 -11.40 8.60
N GLU A 766 -36.46 -12.66 8.68
CA GLU A 766 -36.01 -13.70 7.75
C GLU A 766 -36.52 -13.46 6.32
N CYS A 767 -37.73 -12.93 6.14
CA CYS A 767 -38.24 -12.54 4.81
C CYS A 767 -37.51 -11.33 4.21
N LEU A 768 -36.84 -10.52 5.03
CA LEU A 768 -36.09 -9.36 4.53
C LEU A 768 -34.72 -9.74 3.95
N GLU A 769 -34.24 -10.96 4.19
CA GLU A 769 -32.96 -11.42 3.64
C GLU A 769 -33.07 -11.72 2.13
N GLU A 770 -34.21 -12.25 1.68
CA GLU A 770 -34.49 -12.57 0.28
C GLU A 770 -35.85 -11.99 -0.16
N GLY A 771 -35.81 -10.87 -0.88
CA GLY A 771 -36.99 -10.20 -1.40
C GLY A 771 -37.64 -10.90 -2.60
N PRO A 772 -38.95 -10.71 -2.81
CA PRO A 772 -39.70 -11.47 -3.80
C PRO A 772 -39.48 -11.05 -5.26
N LEU A 773 -38.91 -9.86 -5.54
CA LEU A 773 -38.74 -9.39 -6.91
C LEU A 773 -37.51 -9.99 -7.60
N THR A 774 -36.39 -10.02 -6.90
CA THR A 774 -35.06 -10.37 -7.43
C THR A 774 -34.26 -11.26 -6.50
N GLY A 775 -34.83 -11.68 -5.38
CA GLY A 775 -34.11 -12.40 -4.33
C GLY A 775 -33.10 -11.52 -3.60
N SER A 776 -33.29 -10.20 -3.64
CA SER A 776 -32.37 -9.24 -3.03
C SER A 776 -32.89 -8.76 -1.69
N ALA A 777 -31.98 -8.44 -0.76
CA ALA A 777 -32.37 -8.05 0.58
C ALA A 777 -33.25 -6.79 0.59
N VAL A 778 -34.29 -6.82 1.41
CA VAL A 778 -35.28 -5.75 1.55
C VAL A 778 -34.78 -4.72 2.56
N CYS A 779 -34.95 -3.42 2.27
CA CYS A 779 -34.57 -2.33 3.16
C CYS A 779 -35.52 -1.12 3.06
N ASN A 780 -35.29 -0.11 3.89
CA ASN A 780 -36.09 1.13 3.99
C ASN A 780 -37.56 0.86 4.34
N LEU A 781 -37.80 -0.09 5.25
CA LEU A 781 -39.13 -0.60 5.56
C LEU A 781 -39.48 -0.41 7.03
N ARG A 782 -40.64 0.13 7.35
CA ARG A 782 -41.22 0.01 8.68
C ARG A 782 -42.31 -1.05 8.69
N ILE A 783 -42.22 -1.94 9.66
CA ILE A 783 -43.17 -3.00 9.92
C ILE A 783 -43.90 -2.65 11.21
N VAL A 784 -45.19 -2.33 11.10
CA VAL A 784 -46.02 -1.98 12.26
C VAL A 784 -46.99 -3.11 12.53
N LEU A 785 -46.86 -3.74 13.69
CA LEU A 785 -47.76 -4.77 14.18
C LEU A 785 -48.83 -4.14 15.06
N GLU A 786 -50.09 -4.14 14.60
CA GLU A 786 -51.20 -3.49 15.31
C GLU A 786 -52.02 -4.48 16.15
N GLY A 787 -52.08 -5.76 15.75
CA GLY A 787 -52.92 -6.73 16.43
C GLY A 787 -52.79 -8.14 15.86
N GLY A 788 -53.69 -9.03 16.31
CA GLY A 788 -53.76 -10.39 15.80
C GLY A 788 -54.67 -11.29 16.62
N LYS A 789 -54.60 -12.60 16.37
CA LYS A 789 -55.32 -13.60 17.17
C LYS A 789 -54.43 -14.80 17.45
N HIS A 790 -54.59 -15.36 18.63
CA HIS A 790 -53.97 -16.62 19.04
C HIS A 790 -55.05 -17.64 19.43
N HIS A 791 -54.65 -18.91 19.49
CA HIS A 791 -55.43 -20.02 20.00
C HIS A 791 -54.61 -20.69 21.10
N GLU A 792 -55.22 -20.98 22.25
CA GLU A 792 -54.48 -21.42 23.45
C GLU A 792 -53.66 -22.70 23.25
N VAL A 793 -54.13 -23.60 22.39
CA VAL A 793 -53.50 -24.92 22.17
C VAL A 793 -52.69 -24.99 20.88
N ASP A 794 -53.13 -24.28 19.84
CA ASP A 794 -52.58 -24.41 18.48
C ASP A 794 -51.62 -23.28 18.11
N SER A 795 -51.55 -22.22 18.92
CA SER A 795 -50.55 -21.16 18.73
C SER A 795 -49.20 -21.57 19.30
N SER A 796 -48.19 -21.46 18.45
CA SER A 796 -46.79 -21.75 18.77
C SER A 796 -45.89 -20.72 18.11
N GLU A 797 -44.63 -20.71 18.55
CA GLU A 797 -43.57 -19.86 17.97
C GLU A 797 -43.44 -20.08 16.46
N VAL A 798 -43.53 -21.33 16.00
CA VAL A 798 -43.48 -21.70 14.59
C VAL A 798 -44.71 -21.19 13.83
N ALA A 799 -45.89 -21.26 14.44
CA ALA A 799 -47.14 -20.80 13.80
C ALA A 799 -47.16 -19.28 13.60
N PHE A 800 -46.72 -18.50 14.60
CA PHE A 800 -46.65 -17.04 14.49
C PHE A 800 -45.52 -16.57 13.56
N LYS A 801 -44.40 -17.28 13.55
CA LYS A 801 -43.33 -17.05 12.58
C LYS A 801 -43.84 -17.28 11.13
N ALA A 802 -44.53 -18.39 10.88
CA ALA A 802 -45.13 -18.68 9.58
C ALA A 802 -46.24 -17.68 9.21
N ALA A 803 -47.02 -17.20 10.18
CA ALA A 803 -48.01 -16.14 9.96
C ALA A 803 -47.37 -14.82 9.52
N ALA A 804 -46.23 -14.44 10.11
CA ALA A 804 -45.46 -13.27 9.69
C ALA A 804 -44.92 -13.42 8.26
N GLN A 805 -44.38 -14.60 7.92
CA GLN A 805 -43.88 -14.89 6.57
C GLN A 805 -44.99 -14.82 5.53
N GLY A 806 -46.15 -15.44 5.80
CA GLY A 806 -47.31 -15.36 4.91
C GLY A 806 -47.91 -13.96 4.79
N ALA A 807 -47.89 -13.16 5.87
CA ALA A 807 -48.29 -11.76 5.83
C ALA A 807 -47.39 -10.93 4.91
N PHE A 808 -46.08 -11.17 4.99
CA PHE A 808 -45.10 -10.51 4.12
C PHE A 808 -45.32 -10.88 2.65
N GLU A 809 -45.39 -12.17 2.33
CA GLU A 809 -45.59 -12.65 0.95
C GLU A 809 -46.90 -12.12 0.33
N GLN A 810 -47.98 -12.04 1.10
CA GLN A 810 -49.27 -11.56 0.61
C GLN A 810 -49.28 -10.03 0.39
N ALA A 811 -48.76 -9.25 1.34
CA ALA A 811 -48.94 -7.81 1.33
C ALA A 811 -47.82 -7.04 0.61
N PHE A 812 -46.60 -7.59 0.49
CA PHE A 812 -45.47 -6.86 -0.09
C PHE A 812 -45.73 -6.36 -1.51
N TYR A 813 -46.40 -7.14 -2.35
CA TYR A 813 -46.76 -6.74 -3.72
C TYR A 813 -47.76 -5.58 -3.77
N GLY A 814 -48.57 -5.37 -2.74
CA GLY A 814 -49.53 -4.28 -2.66
C GLY A 814 -48.89 -2.92 -2.32
N GLY A 815 -47.62 -2.90 -1.86
CA GLY A 815 -46.89 -1.67 -1.52
C GLY A 815 -46.15 -1.02 -2.70
N SER A 816 -46.47 -1.41 -3.94
CA SER A 816 -45.73 -1.02 -5.15
C SER A 816 -44.22 -1.27 -5.00
N PRO A 817 -43.78 -2.55 -4.93
CA PRO A 817 -42.40 -2.87 -4.64
C PRO A 817 -41.46 -2.47 -5.78
N THR A 818 -40.33 -1.87 -5.39
CA THR A 818 -39.34 -1.26 -6.28
C THR A 818 -37.96 -1.85 -6.02
N ILE A 819 -37.18 -2.03 -7.09
CA ILE A 819 -35.78 -2.44 -7.00
C ILE A 819 -34.93 -1.18 -6.85
N LEU A 820 -34.05 -1.18 -5.85
CA LEU A 820 -33.04 -0.17 -5.64
C LEU A 820 -31.70 -0.64 -6.22
N GLN A 821 -31.03 0.25 -6.94
CA GLN A 821 -29.70 0.02 -7.51
C GLN A 821 -28.65 0.87 -6.81
N PRO A 822 -27.41 0.36 -6.64
CA PRO A 822 -26.32 1.18 -6.15
C PRO A 822 -25.89 2.18 -7.23
N VAL A 823 -25.90 3.46 -6.85
CA VAL A 823 -25.43 4.58 -7.66
C VAL A 823 -24.07 5.04 -7.13
N MET A 824 -23.17 5.31 -8.05
CA MET A 824 -21.81 5.77 -7.78
C MET A 824 -21.71 7.26 -8.06
N ASN A 825 -21.05 8.00 -7.17
CA ASN A 825 -20.48 9.29 -7.55
C ASN A 825 -19.26 9.00 -8.42
N VAL A 826 -19.23 9.55 -9.61
CA VAL A 826 -18.14 9.39 -10.58
C VAL A 826 -17.54 10.76 -10.82
N GLU A 827 -16.23 10.84 -10.65
CA GLU A 827 -15.44 12.02 -10.98
C GLU A 827 -14.46 11.64 -12.08
N VAL A 828 -14.45 12.43 -13.15
CA VAL A 828 -13.60 12.16 -14.31
C VAL A 828 -12.90 13.45 -14.70
N THR A 829 -11.57 13.43 -14.67
CA THR A 829 -10.74 14.52 -15.20
C THR A 829 -10.33 14.16 -16.61
N VAL A 830 -10.66 15.02 -17.57
CA VAL A 830 -10.31 14.83 -18.99
C VAL A 830 -9.81 16.12 -19.60
N PRO A 831 -9.04 16.05 -20.70
CA PRO A 831 -8.75 17.22 -21.51
C PRO A 831 -10.03 17.94 -21.94
N THR A 832 -10.01 19.27 -21.92
CA THR A 832 -11.19 20.13 -22.18
C THR A 832 -11.82 19.84 -23.54
N ASP A 833 -11.02 19.48 -24.56
CA ASP A 833 -11.48 19.10 -25.90
C ASP A 833 -12.21 17.74 -25.94
N LYS A 834 -12.04 16.89 -24.92
CA LYS A 834 -12.69 15.58 -24.80
C LYS A 834 -13.92 15.58 -23.90
N THR A 835 -14.22 16.69 -23.23
CA THR A 835 -15.37 16.83 -22.31
C THR A 835 -16.69 16.41 -22.96
N GLY A 836 -16.96 16.85 -24.20
CA GLY A 836 -18.20 16.50 -24.91
C GLY A 836 -18.37 14.99 -25.15
N SER A 837 -17.29 14.31 -25.55
CA SER A 837 -17.28 12.87 -25.77
C SER A 837 -17.49 12.09 -24.47
N LEU A 838 -16.88 12.55 -23.37
CA LEU A 838 -17.09 11.96 -22.05
C LEU A 838 -18.55 12.10 -21.59
N MET A 839 -19.14 13.29 -21.71
CA MET A 839 -20.52 13.55 -21.30
C MET A 839 -21.50 12.66 -22.07
N SER A 840 -21.24 12.44 -23.36
CA SER A 840 -21.98 11.47 -24.17
C SER A 840 -21.83 10.05 -23.64
N GLY A 841 -20.61 9.60 -23.34
CA GLY A 841 -20.34 8.27 -22.76
C GLY A 841 -21.03 8.04 -21.41
N ILE A 842 -21.03 9.05 -20.53
CA ILE A 842 -21.76 9.00 -19.25
C ILE A 842 -23.27 8.88 -19.49
N THR A 843 -23.81 9.63 -20.46
CA THR A 843 -25.24 9.59 -20.81
C THR A 843 -25.65 8.22 -21.36
N VAL A 844 -24.81 7.62 -22.23
CA VAL A 844 -25.02 6.25 -22.74
C VAL A 844 -25.06 5.24 -21.58
N ARG A 845 -24.25 5.46 -20.55
CA ARG A 845 -24.25 4.67 -19.31
C ARG A 845 -25.38 5.04 -18.34
N LYS A 846 -26.40 5.77 -18.80
CA LYS A 846 -27.54 6.26 -17.99
C LYS A 846 -27.09 7.03 -16.74
N GLY A 847 -25.94 7.71 -16.84
CA GLY A 847 -25.42 8.56 -15.80
C GLY A 847 -26.03 9.96 -15.88
N LEU A 848 -26.27 10.56 -14.73
CA LEU A 848 -26.68 11.96 -14.60
C LEU A 848 -25.44 12.81 -14.31
N VAL A 849 -25.09 13.72 -15.21
CA VAL A 849 -24.03 14.69 -14.94
C VAL A 849 -24.53 15.71 -13.92
N THR A 850 -23.84 15.80 -12.79
CA THR A 850 -24.17 16.72 -11.70
C THR A 850 -23.45 18.05 -11.84
N GLY A 851 -22.30 18.08 -12.53
CA GLY A 851 -21.58 19.31 -12.80
C GLY A 851 -20.33 19.11 -13.64
N SER A 852 -19.81 20.22 -14.17
CA SER A 852 -18.53 20.29 -14.86
C SER A 852 -17.78 21.52 -14.35
N GLU A 853 -16.51 21.36 -14.00
CA GLU A 853 -15.64 22.41 -13.47
C GLU A 853 -14.35 22.41 -14.29
N ALA A 854 -14.01 23.54 -14.92
CA ALA A 854 -12.70 23.70 -15.54
C ALA A 854 -11.65 23.75 -14.42
N LEU A 855 -10.73 22.77 -14.40
CA LEU A 855 -9.62 22.77 -13.44
C LEU A 855 -8.49 23.68 -13.92
N THR A 856 -8.22 23.66 -15.22
CA THR A 856 -7.25 24.50 -15.92
C THR A 856 -7.81 24.86 -17.31
N ASP A 857 -7.08 25.66 -18.09
CA ASP A 857 -7.45 25.93 -19.50
C ASP A 857 -7.46 24.65 -20.37
N LEU A 858 -6.75 23.60 -19.94
CA LEU A 858 -6.58 22.35 -20.68
C LEU A 858 -7.36 21.17 -20.12
N ASP A 859 -7.75 21.18 -18.84
CA ASP A 859 -8.41 20.06 -18.17
C ASP A 859 -9.76 20.46 -17.55
N THR A 860 -10.72 19.56 -17.69
CA THR A 860 -12.07 19.69 -17.14
C THR A 860 -12.39 18.50 -16.24
N LEU A 861 -12.88 18.79 -15.04
CA LEU A 861 -13.43 17.81 -14.12
C LEU A 861 -14.95 17.69 -14.33
N VAL A 862 -15.40 16.51 -14.70
CA VAL A 862 -16.82 16.17 -14.82
C VAL A 862 -17.23 15.32 -13.63
N ARG A 863 -18.33 15.73 -12.97
CA ARG A 863 -18.95 15.01 -11.85
C ARG A 863 -20.27 14.43 -12.32
N ALA A 864 -20.50 13.15 -12.05
CA ALA A 864 -21.73 12.47 -12.44
C ALA A 864 -22.18 11.46 -11.38
N LYS A 865 -23.45 11.13 -11.39
CA LYS A 865 -24.03 9.99 -10.69
C LYS A 865 -24.32 8.90 -11.70
N VAL A 866 -23.70 7.73 -11.56
CA VAL A 866 -23.84 6.64 -12.54
C VAL A 866 -24.18 5.33 -11.82
N PRO A 867 -25.20 4.56 -12.28
CA PRO A 867 -25.48 3.25 -11.73
C PRO A 867 -24.28 2.31 -11.85
N LEU A 868 -23.91 1.62 -10.77
CA LEU A 868 -22.72 0.75 -10.74
C LEU A 868 -22.74 -0.32 -11.85
N ARG A 869 -23.91 -0.89 -12.14
CA ARG A 869 -24.09 -1.89 -13.20
C ARG A 869 -23.69 -1.39 -14.59
N ASN A 870 -23.77 -0.07 -14.81
CA ASN A 870 -23.41 0.58 -16.05
C ASN A 870 -21.98 1.12 -16.01
N MET A 871 -21.20 0.88 -14.95
CA MET A 871 -19.80 1.29 -14.84
C MET A 871 -18.81 0.19 -15.23
N PHE A 872 -19.27 -1.05 -15.42
CA PHE A 872 -18.43 -2.14 -15.90
C PHE A 872 -17.79 -1.79 -17.25
N GLY A 873 -16.48 -1.99 -17.36
CA GLY A 873 -15.69 -1.65 -18.54
C GLY A 873 -15.47 -0.14 -18.80
N PHE A 874 -15.87 0.75 -17.88
CA PHE A 874 -15.73 2.21 -18.08
C PHE A 874 -14.27 2.67 -18.28
N THR A 875 -13.32 2.07 -17.55
CA THR A 875 -11.88 2.41 -17.70
C THR A 875 -11.38 2.26 -19.13
N THR A 876 -11.77 1.17 -19.81
CA THR A 876 -11.32 0.89 -21.19
C THR A 876 -11.91 1.89 -22.16
N GLU A 877 -13.18 2.23 -22.00
CA GLU A 877 -13.86 3.23 -22.81
C GLU A 877 -13.26 4.62 -22.59
N LEU A 878 -13.08 5.03 -21.33
CA LEU A 878 -12.49 6.32 -20.98
C LEU A 878 -11.11 6.49 -21.61
N ARG A 879 -10.24 5.48 -21.47
CA ARG A 879 -8.90 5.52 -22.09
C ARG A 879 -8.97 5.67 -23.60
N SER A 880 -9.96 5.06 -24.26
CA SER A 880 -10.17 5.23 -25.70
C SER A 880 -10.61 6.64 -26.05
N ILE A 881 -11.57 7.20 -25.30
CA ILE A 881 -12.09 8.57 -25.51
C ILE A 881 -10.98 9.62 -25.31
N THR A 882 -10.16 9.44 -24.28
CA THR A 882 -9.18 10.43 -23.83
C THR A 882 -7.77 10.16 -24.34
N GLN A 883 -7.58 9.17 -25.21
CA GLN A 883 -6.25 8.71 -25.64
C GLN A 883 -5.31 8.39 -24.46
N GLY A 884 -5.88 7.87 -23.36
CA GLY A 884 -5.15 7.51 -22.15
C GLY A 884 -4.91 8.65 -21.14
N HIS A 885 -5.29 9.90 -21.45
CA HIS A 885 -5.08 11.05 -20.56
C HIS A 885 -6.16 11.25 -19.49
N GLY A 886 -7.25 10.50 -19.53
CA GLY A 886 -8.37 10.62 -18.59
C GLY A 886 -8.07 9.90 -17.28
N GLU A 887 -8.24 10.61 -16.17
CA GLU A 887 -8.19 10.05 -14.82
C GLU A 887 -9.62 9.99 -14.27
N TRP A 888 -9.97 8.94 -13.53
CA TRP A 888 -11.30 8.83 -12.95
C TRP A 888 -11.31 8.14 -11.60
N ALA A 889 -12.31 8.51 -10.81
CA ALA A 889 -12.61 7.96 -9.50
C ALA A 889 -14.09 7.64 -9.43
N MET A 890 -14.45 6.65 -8.61
CA MET A 890 -15.83 6.51 -8.18
C MET A 890 -15.92 6.13 -6.71
N ASP A 891 -16.95 6.61 -6.02
CA ASP A 891 -17.31 6.23 -4.66
C ASP A 891 -18.79 5.88 -4.60
N PHE A 892 -19.15 4.96 -3.69
CA PHE A 892 -20.55 4.62 -3.48
C PHE A 892 -21.30 5.84 -2.96
N HIS A 893 -22.36 6.25 -3.67
CA HIS A 893 -23.21 7.36 -3.27
C HIS A 893 -24.34 6.89 -2.36
N ALA A 894 -25.26 6.11 -2.93
CA ALA A 894 -26.48 5.64 -2.28
C ALA A 894 -27.12 4.51 -3.10
N TYR A 895 -28.11 3.85 -2.50
CA TYR A 895 -29.10 3.08 -3.26
C TYR A 895 -30.20 4.03 -3.72
N GLU A 896 -30.44 4.09 -5.03
CA GLU A 896 -31.51 4.89 -5.65
C GLU A 896 -32.48 3.97 -6.40
N GLU A 897 -33.71 4.44 -6.63
CA GLU A 897 -34.71 3.66 -7.38
C GLU A 897 -34.22 3.36 -8.80
N MET A 898 -34.38 2.10 -9.22
CA MET A 898 -34.05 1.69 -10.58
C MET A 898 -35.17 2.11 -11.55
N PRO A 899 -34.86 2.64 -12.74
CA PRO A 899 -35.87 2.94 -13.76
C PRO A 899 -36.73 1.72 -14.15
N ALA A 900 -38.00 1.93 -14.51
CA ALA A 900 -38.96 0.86 -14.76
C ALA A 900 -38.50 -0.17 -15.84
N ASP A 901 -37.99 0.31 -16.98
CA ASP A 901 -37.49 -0.56 -18.06
C ASP A 901 -36.35 -1.48 -17.59
N ASP A 902 -35.53 -0.94 -16.70
CA ASP A 902 -34.38 -1.63 -16.13
C ASP A 902 -34.79 -2.65 -15.08
N GLN A 903 -35.82 -2.33 -14.28
CA GLN A 903 -36.41 -3.26 -13.33
C GLN A 903 -36.98 -4.50 -14.02
N GLU A 904 -37.68 -4.33 -15.14
CA GLU A 904 -38.23 -5.46 -15.89
C GLU A 904 -37.14 -6.41 -16.38
N SER A 905 -36.03 -5.87 -16.87
CA SER A 905 -34.88 -6.66 -17.34
C SER A 905 -34.32 -7.52 -16.21
N VAL A 906 -34.08 -6.92 -15.04
CA VAL A 906 -33.54 -7.64 -13.87
C VAL A 906 -34.54 -8.67 -13.33
N LYS A 907 -35.84 -8.36 -13.28
CA LYS A 907 -36.89 -9.32 -12.91
C LYS A 907 -36.92 -10.52 -13.86
N LYS A 908 -36.83 -10.30 -15.18
CA LYS A 908 -36.77 -11.37 -16.19
C LYS A 908 -35.55 -12.25 -15.99
N GLN A 909 -34.38 -11.67 -15.73
CA GLN A 909 -33.15 -12.41 -15.43
C GLN A 909 -33.30 -13.26 -14.16
N TYR A 910 -33.92 -12.72 -13.10
CA TYR A 910 -34.20 -13.46 -11.88
C TYR A 910 -35.12 -14.67 -12.12
N VAL A 911 -36.22 -14.48 -12.84
CA VAL A 911 -37.17 -15.56 -13.15
C VAL A 911 -36.52 -16.66 -13.99
N GLN A 912 -35.76 -16.29 -15.03
CA GLN A 912 -35.02 -17.25 -15.85
C GLN A 912 -34.00 -18.03 -15.02
N ARG A 913 -33.32 -17.37 -14.09
CA ARG A 913 -32.37 -17.99 -13.17
C ARG A 913 -33.06 -18.97 -12.23
N ARG A 914 -34.11 -18.56 -11.52
CA ARG A 914 -34.91 -19.44 -10.64
C ARG A 914 -35.46 -20.65 -11.40
N ALA A 915 -35.89 -20.48 -12.66
CA ALA A 915 -36.33 -21.57 -13.50
C ALA A 915 -35.18 -22.53 -13.88
N ARG A 916 -33.97 -22.01 -14.10
CA ARG A 916 -32.77 -22.81 -14.36
C ARG A 916 -32.30 -23.56 -13.12
N GLU A 917 -32.31 -22.91 -11.95
CA GLU A 917 -32.03 -23.51 -10.65
C GLU A 917 -33.00 -24.67 -10.37
N LYS A 918 -34.30 -24.45 -10.55
CA LYS A 918 -35.31 -25.49 -10.35
C LYS A 918 -35.11 -26.69 -11.29
N LYS A 919 -34.71 -26.46 -12.54
CA LYS A 919 -34.34 -27.53 -13.50
C LYS A 919 -33.04 -28.27 -13.17
N LEU A 920 -32.17 -27.69 -12.35
CA LEU A 920 -30.94 -28.32 -11.87
C LEU A 920 -31.19 -29.09 -10.55
N GLU A 921 -32.20 -28.67 -9.79
CA GLU A 921 -32.67 -29.36 -8.58
C GLU A 921 -33.56 -30.58 -8.89
N GLU A 922 -34.40 -30.48 -9.93
CA GLU A 922 -35.15 -31.58 -10.56
C GLU A 922 -34.23 -32.54 -11.32
#